data_AF-A0A2V7U0N0-F1
#
_entry.id   AF-A0A2V7U0N0-F1
#
_cell.length_a   1.000
_cell.length_b   1.000
_cell.length_c   1.000
_cell.angle_alpha   90.00
_cell.angle_beta   90.00
_cell.angle_gamma   90.00
#
_symmetry.space_group_name_H-M   'P 1'
#
loop_
_entity.id
_entity.type
_entity.pdbx_description
1 polymer ?
#
loop_
_entity_poly.entity_id
_entity_poly.type
_entity_poly.pdbx_seq_one_letter_code
_entity_poly.pdbx_strand_id
1 'polypeptide(L)'
;MGKPPSWVDGGRWRRDPSKDVTTGRRAIWTTPGLPSHTLGAMATRAVSRRRHGSAVVQPRGAAEPRLFSRAMWVVAPLVLGSGLCALVYQTAWQREFRLIFGASTAASAAVVAVFMGGLGFGGLFFGSRADRQANPLRFYAALETAVALTAMATPTLMDLARHIYLALGGTAILGHLGGTAIRLALAALVLLPTTFLAGGTLGAAARAAEQEGDERRRATAAIYGLNTLGAVGGCLVATFWLFEGLGTRRTLWLAAAANLLVAAAALLLSRARAGAVSAVDQAESQPVAPSRAATEKIVLAGAAAVGFAFFLLELVWYRMLGPVLGGTVYTFGLLLAIALAGIAAGGLLYTVTLKRFAATLSAFAATCLLEAGAVAVPYLLGDQVALLANSLRPAPGSALSAYLPGWTLITALVVLPPSVIAGAQFPLLVALLGHGRARVARHVGKAYFWNTVGGIAGALAGGFGLLPLLTAPGCWKAVVILLSAVALAAAATWPRPKNVLPAVGAGAALVVGACLLADGPSAVWRHSSIGVGRANAPAAPTPNALRACVNDMRRSIVWERDGVESSVAVQTLAALSFVVNGKVDGNARNDAPTQVMGGLLGALLDPGARRSLVIGLGSGSTAGWLAALPAMERTDVVELEPAILDVARMCGPVNHDAMDNPKVRVIEGDAREILMGGRERYDLVFSEPSNPYRAGVASLFTREFYDAVASRLEPDGLFLQWVQAYDVDEWTVSTIVATLGTVFPDVEIWQSHQTDLLLVASRRPRRLDATSLRARIREEPFATALRGAWRAVELEDVLARFVAGGALTAWSSRSLGRCPARSSSTWRACARRRRRWERAGRWSRAESTGTASCGSARRSTSSRPPLPPRSLARRRRSGFAPGPTRSICPAS
;
A
#
# COMPACT_ATOMS: atom_id res chain seq x y z
N MET A 1 -0.17 27.85 -40.73
CA MET A 1 -0.66 28.75 -41.79
C MET A 1 -1.48 27.91 -42.77
N GLY A 2 -2.62 28.30 -43.34
CA GLY A 2 -3.50 29.46 -43.08
C GLY A 2 -4.72 29.41 -44.01
N LYS A 3 -5.93 29.72 -43.50
CA LYS A 3 -7.18 30.00 -44.27
C LYS A 3 -7.17 31.49 -44.74
N PRO A 4 -8.12 32.04 -45.55
CA PRO A 4 -9.51 31.63 -45.91
C PRO A 4 -9.80 31.81 -47.44
N PRO A 5 -11.01 32.14 -48.01
CA PRO A 5 -12.40 32.25 -47.48
C PRO A 5 -13.53 31.57 -48.33
N SER A 6 -14.79 31.95 -48.02
CA SER A 6 -16.13 31.53 -48.47
C SER A 6 -16.51 31.94 -49.93
N TRP A 7 -17.68 31.64 -50.54
CA TRP A 7 -19.12 31.86 -50.21
C TRP A 7 -20.02 30.70 -50.75
N VAL A 8 -21.18 30.26 -50.21
CA VAL A 8 -22.39 30.89 -49.60
C VAL A 8 -23.38 31.45 -50.65
N ASP A 9 -24.69 31.14 -50.70
CA ASP A 9 -25.62 30.34 -49.85
C ASP A 9 -26.27 29.18 -50.67
N GLY A 10 -27.51 28.65 -50.56
CA GLY A 10 -28.70 28.88 -49.70
C GLY A 10 -29.97 28.09 -50.13
N GLY A 11 -31.00 27.98 -49.26
CA GLY A 11 -32.30 27.34 -49.61
C GLY A 11 -33.22 26.96 -48.42
N ARG A 12 -34.46 27.50 -48.36
CA ARG A 12 -35.32 27.49 -47.15
C ARG A 12 -36.19 26.24 -46.93
N TRP A 13 -36.49 25.98 -45.64
CA TRP A 13 -37.56 25.09 -45.17
C TRP A 13 -38.97 25.68 -45.38
N ARG A 14 -39.99 24.81 -45.48
CA ARG A 14 -41.39 25.10 -45.10
C ARG A 14 -41.92 24.02 -44.15
N ARG A 15 -42.78 24.41 -43.20
CA ARG A 15 -43.66 23.49 -42.45
C ARG A 15 -45.02 23.42 -43.14
N ASP A 16 -45.64 22.24 -43.13
CA ASP A 16 -47.09 22.06 -43.24
C ASP A 16 -47.60 21.65 -41.84
N PRO A 17 -48.51 22.41 -41.20
CA PRO A 17 -48.98 22.14 -39.85
C PRO A 17 -50.31 21.36 -39.82
N SER A 18 -50.47 20.28 -40.59
CA SER A 18 -51.66 19.41 -40.48
C SER A 18 -51.41 17.91 -40.74
N LYS A 19 -51.35 17.12 -39.66
CA LYS A 19 -51.82 15.71 -39.50
C LYS A 19 -51.10 15.03 -38.34
N ASP A 20 -51.79 14.97 -37.20
CA ASP A 20 -51.34 14.23 -36.03
C ASP A 20 -51.68 12.73 -36.14
N VAL A 21 -50.82 11.92 -35.50
CA VAL A 21 -51.15 10.65 -34.80
C VAL A 21 -51.71 9.46 -35.63
N THR A 22 -50.91 8.37 -35.65
CA THR A 22 -51.27 6.94 -35.90
C THR A 22 -51.80 6.56 -37.29
N THR A 23 -51.37 5.48 -37.96
CA THR A 23 -50.66 4.23 -37.58
C THR A 23 -49.69 3.80 -38.70
N GLY A 24 -48.94 2.69 -38.54
CA GLY A 24 -48.45 1.94 -39.70
C GLY A 24 -47.03 1.39 -39.62
N ARG A 25 -46.92 0.07 -39.87
CA ARG A 25 -45.65 -0.66 -40.09
C ARG A 25 -44.92 -0.10 -41.33
N ARG A 26 -43.58 -0.02 -41.30
CA ARG A 26 -42.81 0.17 -42.55
C ARG A 26 -42.92 -1.06 -43.44
N ALA A 27 -43.19 -0.84 -44.73
CA ALA A 27 -43.09 -1.86 -45.77
C ALA A 27 -41.62 -2.16 -46.11
N ILE A 28 -41.39 -3.31 -46.75
CA ILE A 28 -40.10 -3.72 -47.31
C ILE A 28 -39.99 -3.14 -48.72
N TRP A 29 -38.81 -2.64 -49.10
CA TRP A 29 -38.53 -2.18 -50.46
C TRP A 29 -37.97 -3.33 -51.31
N THR A 30 -38.49 -3.47 -52.53
CA THR A 30 -38.02 -4.43 -53.55
C THR A 30 -37.43 -3.68 -54.74
N THR A 31 -36.27 -4.11 -55.23
CA THR A 31 -35.70 -3.65 -56.51
C THR A 31 -36.03 -4.63 -57.64
N PRO A 32 -36.30 -4.16 -58.87
CA PRO A 32 -36.73 -5.01 -59.99
C PRO A 32 -35.61 -5.35 -60.99
N GLY A 33 -35.82 -6.41 -61.78
CA GLY A 33 -35.28 -6.52 -63.15
C GLY A 33 -34.38 -7.74 -63.44
N LEU A 34 -34.94 -8.73 -64.15
CA LEU A 34 -34.43 -9.37 -65.40
C LEU A 34 -35.32 -10.58 -65.78
N PRO A 35 -35.50 -10.94 -67.06
CA PRO A 35 -36.58 -11.86 -67.50
C PRO A 35 -36.18 -13.33 -67.71
N SER A 36 -37.20 -14.19 -67.55
CA SER A 36 -37.44 -15.55 -68.08
C SER A 36 -36.38 -16.30 -68.92
N HIS A 37 -36.23 -17.61 -68.68
CA HIS A 37 -36.48 -18.65 -69.70
C HIS A 37 -36.64 -20.08 -69.11
N THR A 38 -37.37 -20.94 -69.86
CA THR A 38 -37.34 -22.42 -69.94
C THR A 38 -37.55 -23.33 -68.72
N LEU A 39 -38.68 -24.07 -68.76
CA LEU A 39 -38.83 -25.54 -68.69
C LEU A 39 -38.34 -26.35 -67.46
N GLY A 40 -39.21 -27.22 -66.93
CA GLY A 40 -38.87 -28.32 -66.02
C GLY A 40 -40.03 -28.76 -65.13
N ALA A 41 -40.71 -29.85 -65.49
CA ALA A 41 -41.84 -30.38 -64.71
C ALA A 41 -41.44 -31.62 -63.88
N MET A 42 -42.07 -31.85 -62.72
CA MET A 42 -42.72 -33.14 -62.41
C MET A 42 -43.49 -33.20 -61.07
N ALA A 43 -44.43 -34.15 -61.03
CA ALA A 43 -44.92 -34.90 -59.86
C ALA A 43 -45.53 -34.13 -58.66
N THR A 44 -46.85 -33.97 -58.73
CA THR A 44 -47.74 -33.78 -57.58
C THR A 44 -47.69 -34.96 -56.59
N ARG A 45 -47.80 -34.67 -55.29
CA ARG A 45 -48.44 -35.58 -54.32
C ARG A 45 -49.16 -34.77 -53.25
N ALA A 46 -50.48 -34.87 -53.19
CA ALA A 46 -51.33 -34.11 -52.28
C ALA A 46 -51.91 -35.02 -51.19
N VAL A 47 -51.88 -34.55 -49.93
CA VAL A 47 -52.69 -35.07 -48.83
C VAL A 47 -53.24 -33.88 -48.04
N SER A 48 -54.50 -33.95 -47.63
CA SER A 48 -55.28 -32.82 -47.14
C SER A 48 -54.95 -32.43 -45.69
N ARG A 49 -54.87 -31.12 -45.41
CA ARG A 49 -54.93 -30.58 -44.04
C ARG A 49 -56.35 -30.16 -43.71
N ARG A 50 -57.06 -30.96 -42.90
CA ARG A 50 -58.27 -30.50 -42.21
C ARG A 50 -57.88 -29.41 -41.19
N ARG A 51 -58.67 -28.34 -41.10
CA ARG A 51 -58.53 -27.34 -40.02
C ARG A 51 -59.07 -27.92 -38.73
N HIS A 52 -58.29 -27.84 -37.65
CA HIS A 52 -58.79 -27.74 -36.28
C HIS A 52 -58.02 -26.60 -35.59
N GLY A 53 -58.74 -25.72 -34.92
CA GLY A 53 -58.16 -24.50 -34.35
C GLY A 53 -57.75 -24.69 -32.90
N SER A 54 -56.44 -24.75 -32.65
CA SER A 54 -55.86 -24.46 -31.33
C SER A 54 -55.18 -23.10 -31.40
N ALA A 55 -55.74 -22.11 -30.70
CA ALA A 55 -55.22 -20.75 -30.70
C ALA A 55 -53.93 -20.69 -29.87
N VAL A 56 -52.78 -20.90 -30.51
CA VAL A 56 -51.47 -20.64 -29.91
C VAL A 56 -51.35 -19.14 -29.68
N VAL A 57 -51.68 -18.70 -28.46
CA VAL A 57 -51.45 -17.34 -27.99
C VAL A 57 -49.94 -17.13 -27.93
N GLN A 58 -49.38 -16.55 -28.99
CA GLN A 58 -48.02 -16.02 -28.94
C GLN A 58 -47.98 -14.98 -27.81
N PRO A 59 -47.10 -15.12 -26.81
CA PRO A 59 -46.97 -14.11 -25.77
C PRO A 59 -46.52 -12.80 -26.43
N ARG A 60 -47.38 -11.78 -26.34
CA ARG A 60 -47.06 -10.43 -26.83
C ARG A 60 -45.73 -10.00 -26.22
N GLY A 61 -44.81 -9.54 -27.09
CA GLY A 61 -43.37 -9.55 -26.83
C GLY A 61 -42.99 -9.09 -25.42
N ALA A 62 -42.28 -9.95 -24.69
CA ALA A 62 -41.71 -9.61 -23.40
C ALA A 62 -40.82 -8.36 -23.57
N ALA A 63 -41.20 -7.27 -22.91
CA ALA A 63 -40.42 -6.04 -22.91
C ALA A 63 -39.01 -6.33 -22.38
N GLU A 64 -37.96 -5.72 -22.98
CA GLU A 64 -36.59 -5.93 -22.51
C GLU A 64 -36.51 -5.69 -20.99
N PRO A 65 -35.97 -6.64 -20.19
CA PRO A 65 -35.85 -6.46 -18.76
C PRO A 65 -34.96 -5.25 -18.48
N ARG A 66 -35.54 -4.22 -17.86
CA ARG A 66 -34.86 -2.95 -17.58
C ARG A 66 -33.56 -3.22 -16.83
N LEU A 67 -32.47 -2.62 -17.31
CA LEU A 67 -31.10 -2.80 -16.78
C LEU A 67 -30.99 -2.74 -15.24
N PHE A 68 -31.82 -1.90 -14.62
CA PHE A 68 -31.97 -1.83 -13.17
C PHE A 68 -33.45 -1.95 -12.79
N SER A 69 -33.78 -2.95 -11.97
CA SER A 69 -35.12 -3.17 -11.43
C SER A 69 -35.46 -2.19 -10.31
N ARG A 70 -36.75 -2.02 -9.97
CA ARG A 70 -37.17 -1.34 -8.73
C ARG A 70 -36.62 -2.04 -7.47
N ALA A 71 -36.25 -3.32 -7.56
CA ALA A 71 -35.58 -4.02 -6.48
C ALA A 71 -34.17 -3.44 -6.25
N MET A 72 -33.39 -3.31 -7.33
CA MET A 72 -32.00 -2.85 -7.33
C MET A 72 -31.81 -1.44 -6.76
N TRP A 73 -32.60 -0.46 -7.22
CA TRP A 73 -32.46 0.95 -6.80
C TRP A 73 -32.62 1.17 -5.29
N VAL A 74 -33.30 0.25 -4.59
CA VAL A 74 -33.49 0.29 -3.13
C VAL A 74 -32.34 -0.39 -2.39
N VAL A 75 -31.70 -1.41 -2.98
CA VAL A 75 -30.58 -2.14 -2.37
C VAL A 75 -29.23 -1.45 -2.64
N ALA A 76 -29.09 -0.80 -3.80
CA ALA A 76 -27.90 -0.06 -4.22
C ALA A 76 -27.29 0.90 -3.16
N PRO A 77 -28.05 1.83 -2.53
CA PRO A 77 -27.48 2.72 -1.53
C PRO A 77 -27.11 1.99 -0.22
N LEU A 78 -27.80 0.90 0.12
CA LEU A 78 -27.54 0.12 1.33
C LEU A 78 -26.20 -0.61 1.23
N VAL A 79 -25.94 -1.28 0.10
CA VAL A 79 -24.68 -2.02 -0.10
C VAL A 79 -23.49 -1.08 -0.31
N LEU A 80 -23.71 0.11 -0.88
CA LEU A 80 -22.68 1.16 -0.96
C LEU A 80 -22.31 1.65 0.45
N GLY A 81 -23.29 1.87 1.34
CA GLY A 81 -23.05 2.22 2.74
C GLY A 81 -22.35 1.11 3.54
N SER A 82 -22.78 -0.14 3.36
CA SER A 82 -22.17 -1.34 3.97
C SER A 82 -20.70 -1.49 3.55
N GLY A 83 -20.41 -1.46 2.25
CA GLY A 83 -19.05 -1.56 1.72
C GLY A 83 -18.13 -0.44 2.21
N LEU A 84 -18.65 0.79 2.33
CA LEU A 84 -17.93 1.91 2.93
C LEU A 84 -17.55 1.61 4.39
N CYS A 85 -18.51 1.19 5.22
CA CYS A 85 -18.25 0.87 6.62
C CYS A 85 -17.26 -0.30 6.77
N ALA A 86 -17.42 -1.35 5.96
CA ALA A 86 -16.56 -2.54 5.97
C ALA A 86 -15.07 -2.22 5.73
N LEU A 87 -14.75 -1.32 4.79
CA LEU A 87 -13.36 -0.93 4.53
C LEU A 87 -12.81 0.11 5.52
N VAL A 88 -13.67 0.93 6.12
CA VAL A 88 -13.26 1.75 7.28
C VAL A 88 -12.88 0.83 8.45
N TYR A 89 -13.64 -0.24 8.71
CA TYR A 89 -13.28 -1.24 9.72
C TYR A 89 -11.96 -1.96 9.37
N GLN A 90 -11.83 -2.50 8.15
CA GLN A 90 -10.63 -3.24 7.73
C GLN A 90 -9.35 -2.42 7.88
N THR A 91 -9.34 -1.19 7.33
CA THR A 91 -8.17 -0.31 7.38
C THR A 91 -7.85 0.16 8.81
N ALA A 92 -8.87 0.41 9.63
CA ALA A 92 -8.71 0.73 11.04
C ALA A 92 -8.13 -0.45 11.85
N TRP A 93 -8.65 -1.67 11.66
CA TRP A 93 -8.17 -2.85 12.37
C TRP A 93 -6.74 -3.23 11.96
N GLN A 94 -6.40 -3.16 10.67
CA GLN A 94 -5.02 -3.35 10.20
C GLN A 94 -4.06 -2.35 10.87
N ARG A 95 -4.50 -1.12 11.13
CA ARG A 95 -3.71 -0.10 11.84
C ARG A 95 -3.55 -0.41 13.33
N GLU A 96 -4.62 -0.73 14.04
CA GLU A 96 -4.55 -1.04 15.48
C GLU A 96 -3.76 -2.33 15.76
N PHE A 97 -3.95 -3.41 14.98
CA PHE A 97 -3.21 -4.65 15.21
C PHE A 97 -1.70 -4.50 15.03
N ARG A 98 -1.24 -3.65 14.09
CA ARG A 98 0.19 -3.32 13.94
C ARG A 98 0.78 -2.60 15.16
N LEU A 99 -0.04 -1.92 15.97
CA LEU A 99 0.38 -1.26 17.21
C LEU A 99 0.42 -2.21 18.43
N ILE A 100 -0.27 -3.36 18.34
CA ILE A 100 -0.40 -4.36 19.41
C ILE A 100 0.54 -5.55 19.18
N PHE A 101 0.61 -6.04 17.94
CA PHE A 101 1.29 -7.28 17.52
C PHE A 101 2.56 -7.04 16.69
N GLY A 102 3.03 -5.78 16.62
CA GLY A 102 4.19 -5.38 15.82
C GLY A 102 3.86 -5.10 14.35
N ALA A 103 4.78 -4.41 13.68
CA ALA A 103 4.61 -3.92 12.31
C ALA A 103 4.79 -4.99 11.22
N SER A 104 5.19 -6.21 11.58
CA SER A 104 5.61 -7.27 10.66
C SER A 104 4.56 -7.66 9.60
N THR A 105 5.07 -8.14 8.48
CA THR A 105 4.34 -8.78 7.38
C THR A 105 3.63 -10.04 7.89
N ALA A 106 4.28 -10.80 8.79
CA ALA A 106 3.67 -11.95 9.45
C ALA A 106 2.39 -11.58 10.24
N ALA A 107 2.46 -10.56 11.11
CA ALA A 107 1.29 -10.08 11.87
C ALA A 107 0.23 -9.46 10.94
N SER A 108 0.65 -8.73 9.91
CA SER A 108 -0.25 -8.13 8.92
C SER A 108 -1.02 -9.19 8.11
N ALA A 109 -0.34 -10.23 7.63
CA ALA A 109 -0.93 -11.32 6.86
C ALA A 109 -1.86 -12.18 7.71
N ALA A 110 -1.50 -12.46 8.96
CA ALA A 110 -2.35 -13.14 9.93
C ALA A 110 -3.70 -12.43 10.14
N VAL A 111 -3.67 -11.10 10.33
CA VAL A 111 -4.88 -10.26 10.49
C VAL A 111 -5.76 -10.28 9.24
N VAL A 112 -5.18 -10.17 8.04
CA VAL A 112 -5.92 -10.27 6.78
C VAL A 112 -6.50 -11.68 6.59
N ALA A 113 -5.76 -12.73 6.92
CA ALA A 113 -6.22 -14.11 6.82
C ALA A 113 -7.44 -14.39 7.71
N VAL A 114 -7.43 -13.89 8.96
CA VAL A 114 -8.58 -13.95 9.88
C VAL A 114 -9.78 -13.14 9.35
N PHE A 115 -9.54 -11.90 8.90
CA PHE A 115 -10.59 -11.02 8.38
C PHE A 115 -11.30 -11.64 7.17
N MET A 116 -10.51 -12.06 6.17
CA MET A 116 -10.99 -12.72 4.97
C MET A 116 -11.66 -14.05 5.31
N GLY A 117 -11.05 -14.86 6.18
CA GLY A 117 -11.57 -16.16 6.59
C GLY A 117 -12.99 -16.05 7.17
N GLY A 118 -13.23 -15.09 8.06
CA GLY A 118 -14.56 -14.81 8.59
C GLY A 118 -15.57 -14.46 7.49
N LEU A 119 -15.21 -13.55 6.57
CA LEU A 119 -16.07 -13.18 5.43
C LEU A 119 -16.44 -14.40 4.55
N GLY A 120 -15.47 -15.27 4.27
CA GLY A 120 -15.68 -16.50 3.49
C GLY A 120 -16.57 -17.52 4.21
N PHE A 121 -16.24 -17.88 5.46
CA PHE A 121 -17.04 -18.83 6.25
C PHE A 121 -18.45 -18.30 6.52
N GLY A 122 -18.59 -17.00 6.77
CA GLY A 122 -19.85 -16.29 6.90
C GLY A 122 -20.70 -16.41 5.65
N GLY A 123 -20.13 -16.14 4.47
CA GLY A 123 -20.80 -16.30 3.18
C GLY A 123 -21.31 -17.72 2.94
N LEU A 124 -20.48 -18.73 3.23
CA LEU A 124 -20.86 -20.15 3.11
C LEU A 124 -22.01 -20.52 4.07
N PHE A 125 -21.93 -20.10 5.34
CA PHE A 125 -22.90 -20.42 6.39
C PHE A 125 -24.24 -19.69 6.22
N PHE A 126 -24.20 -18.39 5.92
CA PHE A 126 -25.39 -17.56 5.77
C PHE A 126 -26.01 -17.59 4.39
N GLY A 127 -25.26 -17.88 3.31
CA GLY A 127 -25.81 -17.93 1.95
C GLY A 127 -26.99 -18.91 1.81
N SER A 128 -26.85 -20.12 2.35
CA SER A 128 -27.93 -21.12 2.38
C SER A 128 -29.13 -20.74 3.27
N ARG A 129 -28.92 -19.84 4.24
CA ARG A 129 -29.97 -19.32 5.13
C ARG A 129 -30.70 -18.15 4.48
N ALA A 130 -29.99 -17.22 3.85
CA ALA A 130 -30.55 -16.09 3.12
C ALA A 130 -31.49 -16.52 1.98
N ASP A 131 -31.15 -17.58 1.23
CA ASP A 131 -32.04 -18.14 0.20
C ASP A 131 -33.39 -18.62 0.76
N ARG A 132 -33.41 -19.10 2.02
CA ARG A 132 -34.61 -19.59 2.73
C ARG A 132 -35.46 -18.48 3.37
N GLN A 133 -34.97 -17.24 3.43
CA GLN A 133 -35.69 -16.14 4.09
C GLN A 133 -36.81 -15.59 3.19
N ALA A 134 -38.04 -15.56 3.70
CA ALA A 134 -39.19 -14.93 3.04
C ALA A 134 -39.00 -13.40 2.86
N ASN A 135 -38.24 -12.76 3.75
CA ASN A 135 -37.86 -11.35 3.63
C ASN A 135 -36.33 -11.19 3.73
N PRO A 136 -35.59 -11.33 2.62
CA PRO A 136 -34.13 -11.21 2.60
C PRO A 136 -33.60 -9.86 3.06
N LEU A 137 -34.38 -8.78 2.89
CA LEU A 137 -33.97 -7.42 3.29
C LEU A 137 -34.07 -7.21 4.82
N ARG A 138 -35.05 -7.85 5.50
CA ARG A 138 -35.07 -7.92 6.96
C ARG A 138 -33.89 -8.73 7.51
N PHE A 139 -33.51 -9.80 6.83
CA PHE A 139 -32.35 -10.61 7.21
C PHE A 139 -31.02 -9.86 7.01
N TYR A 140 -30.87 -9.14 5.89
CA TYR A 140 -29.76 -8.21 5.68
C TYR A 140 -29.68 -7.17 6.80
N ALA A 141 -30.79 -6.50 7.14
CA ALA A 141 -30.83 -5.52 8.22
C ALA A 141 -30.38 -6.10 9.58
N ALA A 142 -30.75 -7.34 9.88
CA ALA A 142 -30.34 -8.03 11.11
C ALA A 142 -28.83 -8.33 11.13
N LEU A 143 -28.26 -8.75 10.00
CA LEU A 143 -26.81 -8.94 9.86
C LEU A 143 -26.06 -7.61 10.03
N GLU A 144 -26.46 -6.55 9.33
CA GLU A 144 -25.81 -5.23 9.43
C GLU A 144 -25.90 -4.62 10.85
N THR A 145 -27.01 -4.87 11.56
CA THR A 145 -27.15 -4.50 12.97
C THR A 145 -26.12 -5.24 13.84
N ALA A 146 -26.01 -6.56 13.66
CA ALA A 146 -25.08 -7.38 14.43
C ALA A 146 -23.61 -7.02 14.12
N VAL A 147 -23.26 -6.81 12.83
CA VAL A 147 -21.95 -6.31 12.39
C VAL A 147 -21.60 -5.00 13.08
N ALA A 148 -22.52 -4.04 13.13
CA ALA A 148 -22.25 -2.74 13.74
C ALA A 148 -22.04 -2.84 15.26
N LEU A 149 -22.81 -3.68 15.95
CA LEU A 149 -22.68 -3.91 17.38
C LEU A 149 -21.36 -4.62 17.74
N THR A 150 -20.95 -5.66 16.99
CA THR A 150 -19.66 -6.32 17.23
C THR A 150 -18.48 -5.43 16.83
N ALA A 151 -18.60 -4.66 15.73
CA ALA A 151 -17.59 -3.66 15.34
C ALA A 151 -17.35 -2.62 16.45
N MET A 152 -18.42 -2.11 17.07
CA MET A 152 -18.36 -1.13 18.15
C MET A 152 -17.62 -1.65 19.40
N ALA A 153 -17.66 -2.97 19.66
CA ALA A 153 -16.93 -3.63 20.73
C ALA A 153 -15.44 -3.89 20.42
N THR A 154 -15.02 -3.86 19.14
CA THR A 154 -13.62 -4.21 18.79
C THR A 154 -12.54 -3.39 19.50
N PRO A 155 -12.67 -2.08 19.80
CA PRO A 155 -11.62 -1.35 20.52
C PRO A 155 -11.36 -1.85 21.94
N THR A 156 -12.39 -2.31 22.66
CA THR A 156 -12.21 -2.85 24.03
C THR A 156 -11.71 -4.29 23.99
N LEU A 157 -12.14 -5.09 23.00
CA LEU A 157 -11.59 -6.43 22.76
C LEU A 157 -10.11 -6.36 22.33
N MET A 158 -9.70 -5.33 21.60
CA MET A 158 -8.30 -5.05 21.25
C MET A 158 -7.44 -4.69 22.48
N ASP A 159 -7.95 -3.84 23.37
CA ASP A 159 -7.28 -3.57 24.64
C ASP A 159 -7.14 -4.84 25.48
N LEU A 160 -8.20 -5.67 25.60
CA LEU A 160 -8.14 -6.95 26.30
C LEU A 160 -7.11 -7.91 25.67
N ALA A 161 -7.12 -8.05 24.34
CA ALA A 161 -6.17 -8.87 23.59
C ALA A 161 -4.71 -8.45 23.83
N ARG A 162 -4.44 -7.13 23.87
CA ARG A 162 -3.12 -6.59 24.21
C ARG A 162 -2.67 -7.01 25.62
N HIS A 163 -3.55 -6.87 26.62
CA HIS A 163 -3.21 -7.27 28.00
C HIS A 163 -2.95 -8.78 28.12
N ILE A 164 -3.77 -9.62 27.46
CA ILE A 164 -3.57 -11.08 27.45
C ILE A 164 -2.24 -11.45 26.78
N TYR A 165 -1.93 -10.88 25.61
CA TYR A 165 -0.70 -11.19 24.89
C TYR A 165 0.57 -10.85 25.69
N LEU A 166 0.57 -9.69 26.37
CA LEU A 166 1.70 -9.23 27.19
C LEU A 166 1.79 -9.97 28.53
N ALA A 167 0.67 -10.33 29.15
CA ALA A 167 0.66 -11.18 30.35
C ALA A 167 1.24 -12.59 30.10
N LEU A 168 1.14 -13.09 28.86
CA LEU A 168 1.76 -14.34 28.41
C LEU A 168 3.23 -14.17 27.95
N GLY A 169 3.80 -12.96 28.05
CA GLY A 169 5.20 -12.65 27.73
C GLY A 169 5.52 -12.45 26.24
N GLY A 170 4.51 -12.48 25.35
CA GLY A 170 4.70 -12.35 23.91
C GLY A 170 5.71 -13.34 23.32
N THR A 171 6.33 -13.00 22.18
CA THR A 171 7.32 -13.87 21.53
C THR A 171 8.60 -14.09 22.37
N ALA A 172 8.90 -13.22 23.34
CA ALA A 172 10.06 -13.40 24.22
C ALA A 172 9.96 -14.63 25.13
N ILE A 173 8.75 -15.10 25.46
CA ILE A 173 8.52 -16.35 26.23
C ILE A 173 7.95 -17.45 25.33
N LEU A 174 7.06 -17.11 24.39
CA LEU A 174 6.34 -18.07 23.55
C LEU A 174 7.11 -18.50 22.28
N GLY A 175 8.25 -17.87 21.99
CA GLY A 175 8.95 -17.97 20.71
C GLY A 175 8.14 -17.39 19.54
N HIS A 176 8.69 -17.48 18.32
CA HIS A 176 8.04 -16.95 17.12
C HIS A 176 6.75 -17.72 16.79
N LEU A 177 6.77 -19.05 16.88
CA LEU A 177 5.62 -19.90 16.56
C LEU A 177 4.48 -19.74 17.59
N GLY A 178 4.78 -19.85 18.89
CA GLY A 178 3.78 -19.69 19.95
C GLY A 178 3.22 -18.26 20.00
N GLY A 179 4.08 -17.25 19.88
CA GLY A 179 3.65 -15.85 19.79
C GLY A 179 2.73 -15.62 18.58
N THR A 180 3.09 -16.11 17.40
CA THR A 180 2.25 -15.99 16.19
C THR A 180 0.91 -16.73 16.33
N ALA A 181 0.90 -17.92 16.94
CA ALA A 181 -0.32 -18.68 17.19
C ALA A 181 -1.29 -17.94 18.14
N ILE A 182 -0.77 -17.32 19.20
CA ILE A 182 -1.61 -16.55 20.13
C ILE A 182 -2.05 -15.22 19.52
N ARG A 183 -1.21 -14.53 18.71
CA ARG A 183 -1.65 -13.37 17.90
C ARG A 183 -2.83 -13.74 16.98
N LEU A 184 -2.74 -14.88 16.29
CA LEU A 184 -3.82 -15.40 15.42
C LEU A 184 -5.10 -15.68 16.20
N ALA A 185 -5.01 -16.37 17.35
CA ALA A 185 -6.17 -16.66 18.20
C ALA A 185 -6.85 -15.39 18.74
N LEU A 186 -6.05 -14.41 19.17
CA LEU A 186 -6.55 -13.12 19.67
C LEU A 186 -7.11 -12.24 18.55
N ALA A 187 -6.48 -12.21 17.37
CA ALA A 187 -7.03 -11.56 16.19
C ALA A 187 -8.38 -12.19 15.79
N ALA A 188 -8.49 -13.52 15.84
CA ALA A 188 -9.75 -14.23 15.58
C ALA A 188 -10.83 -13.87 16.62
N LEU A 189 -10.51 -13.84 17.91
CA LEU A 189 -11.45 -13.44 18.96
C LEU A 189 -12.05 -12.04 18.74
N VAL A 190 -11.24 -11.08 18.28
CA VAL A 190 -11.66 -9.71 18.00
C VAL A 190 -12.43 -9.58 16.68
N LEU A 191 -11.92 -10.16 15.60
CA LEU A 191 -12.39 -9.92 14.23
C LEU A 191 -13.49 -10.87 13.79
N LEU A 192 -13.35 -12.17 14.10
CA LEU A 192 -14.18 -13.23 13.53
C LEU A 192 -15.68 -13.02 13.79
N PRO A 193 -16.16 -12.53 14.95
CA PRO A 193 -17.58 -12.25 15.15
C PRO A 193 -18.12 -11.28 14.08
N THR A 194 -17.42 -10.16 13.86
CA THR A 194 -17.85 -9.11 12.93
C THR A 194 -17.73 -9.54 11.47
N THR A 195 -16.62 -10.19 11.10
CA THR A 195 -16.37 -10.58 9.70
C THR A 195 -17.20 -11.80 9.29
N PHE A 196 -17.49 -12.73 10.21
CA PHE A 196 -18.43 -13.82 9.97
C PHE A 196 -19.85 -13.32 9.70
N LEU A 197 -20.33 -12.34 10.47
CA LEU A 197 -21.64 -11.71 10.24
C LEU A 197 -21.66 -10.96 8.90
N ALA A 198 -20.62 -10.17 8.62
CA ALA A 198 -20.48 -9.41 7.37
C ALA A 198 -20.45 -10.32 6.13
N GLY A 199 -19.87 -11.53 6.22
CA GLY A 199 -19.85 -12.50 5.13
C GLY A 199 -21.24 -12.86 4.57
N GLY A 200 -22.29 -12.75 5.40
CA GLY A 200 -23.66 -13.02 4.99
C GLY A 200 -24.35 -11.89 4.21
N THR A 201 -23.88 -10.64 4.30
CA THR A 201 -24.63 -9.46 3.83
C THR A 201 -24.74 -9.41 2.31
N LEU A 202 -23.65 -9.68 1.59
CA LEU A 202 -23.62 -9.71 0.11
C LEU A 202 -24.60 -10.74 -0.46
N GLY A 203 -24.69 -11.94 0.15
CA GLY A 203 -25.63 -12.98 -0.27
C GLY A 203 -27.08 -12.59 0.00
N ALA A 204 -27.37 -11.99 1.16
CA ALA A 204 -28.70 -11.49 1.50
C ALA A 204 -29.14 -10.34 0.57
N ALA A 205 -28.24 -9.41 0.25
CA ALA A 205 -28.48 -8.31 -0.70
C ALA A 205 -28.76 -8.83 -2.12
N ALA A 206 -27.96 -9.78 -2.61
CA ALA A 206 -28.17 -10.42 -3.91
C ALA A 206 -29.58 -11.06 -4.00
N ARG A 207 -29.95 -11.89 -3.01
CA ARG A 207 -31.29 -12.51 -2.92
C ARG A 207 -32.45 -11.49 -2.75
N ALA A 208 -32.16 -10.26 -2.31
CA ALA A 208 -33.13 -9.17 -2.19
C ALA A 208 -33.34 -8.34 -3.48
N ALA A 209 -32.46 -8.45 -4.47
CA ALA A 209 -32.52 -7.69 -5.73
C ALA A 209 -32.63 -8.54 -7.00
N GLU A 210 -32.12 -9.78 -6.97
CA GLU A 210 -32.11 -10.71 -8.10
C GLU A 210 -33.53 -11.11 -8.52
N GLN A 211 -33.75 -11.26 -9.83
CA GLN A 211 -35.04 -11.63 -10.41
C GLN A 211 -34.98 -13.02 -11.04
N GLU A 212 -36.13 -13.65 -11.23
CA GLU A 212 -36.20 -15.08 -11.58
C GLU A 212 -35.73 -15.33 -13.02
N GLY A 213 -36.01 -14.40 -13.93
CA GLY A 213 -35.59 -14.44 -15.34
C GLY A 213 -34.18 -13.87 -15.64
N ASP A 214 -33.36 -13.49 -14.65
CA ASP A 214 -31.99 -13.04 -14.95
C ASP A 214 -31.02 -14.23 -15.07
N GLU A 215 -30.94 -14.79 -16.29
CA GLU A 215 -30.00 -15.86 -16.64
C GLU A 215 -28.55 -15.59 -16.25
N ARG A 216 -28.13 -14.32 -16.18
CA ARG A 216 -26.72 -13.91 -16.04
C ARG A 216 -26.43 -13.22 -14.71
N ARG A 217 -27.42 -13.11 -13.82
CA ARG A 217 -27.34 -12.54 -12.47
C ARG A 217 -26.72 -11.13 -12.45
N ARG A 218 -27.22 -10.26 -13.33
CA ARG A 218 -26.74 -8.87 -13.44
C ARG A 218 -27.05 -8.09 -12.18
N ALA A 219 -28.09 -8.43 -11.41
CA ALA A 219 -28.34 -7.78 -10.13
C ALA A 219 -27.28 -8.13 -9.08
N THR A 220 -26.89 -9.40 -8.97
CA THR A 220 -25.75 -9.82 -8.14
C THR A 220 -24.46 -9.11 -8.55
N ALA A 221 -24.18 -9.02 -9.86
CA ALA A 221 -22.99 -8.32 -10.38
C ALA A 221 -23.00 -6.81 -10.07
N ALA A 222 -24.15 -6.14 -10.24
CA ALA A 222 -24.32 -4.73 -9.90
C ALA A 222 -24.14 -4.47 -8.40
N ILE A 223 -24.70 -5.33 -7.54
CA ILE A 223 -24.54 -5.25 -6.09
C ILE A 223 -23.08 -5.43 -5.67
N TYR A 224 -22.38 -6.42 -6.24
CA TYR A 224 -20.94 -6.62 -6.01
C TYR A 224 -20.13 -5.37 -6.41
N GLY A 225 -20.38 -4.82 -7.60
CA GLY A 225 -19.74 -3.59 -8.07
C GLY A 225 -20.01 -2.37 -7.18
N LEU A 226 -21.26 -2.16 -6.74
CA LEU A 226 -21.68 -1.03 -5.91
C LEU A 226 -21.19 -1.14 -4.46
N ASN A 227 -21.16 -2.35 -3.89
CA ASN A 227 -20.56 -2.61 -2.59
C ASN A 227 -19.05 -2.28 -2.62
N THR A 228 -18.36 -2.75 -3.66
CA THR A 228 -16.93 -2.46 -3.86
C THR A 228 -16.67 -0.98 -4.15
N LEU A 229 -17.58 -0.27 -4.82
CA LEU A 229 -17.48 1.19 -5.00
C LEU A 229 -17.64 1.94 -3.67
N GLY A 230 -18.54 1.48 -2.80
CA GLY A 230 -18.63 1.95 -1.41
C GLY A 230 -17.32 1.72 -0.65
N ALA A 231 -16.73 0.53 -0.80
CA ALA A 231 -15.45 0.14 -0.20
C ALA A 231 -14.28 1.03 -0.63
N VAL A 232 -14.20 1.46 -1.91
CA VAL A 232 -13.25 2.48 -2.37
C VAL A 232 -13.44 3.79 -1.60
N GLY A 233 -14.69 4.24 -1.45
CA GLY A 233 -15.03 5.43 -0.67
C GLY A 233 -14.58 5.31 0.79
N GLY A 234 -14.85 4.17 1.43
CA GLY A 234 -14.41 3.88 2.80
C GLY A 234 -12.89 3.93 2.96
N CYS A 235 -12.15 3.27 2.07
CA CYS A 235 -10.69 3.28 2.07
C CYS A 235 -10.13 4.70 1.92
N LEU A 236 -10.60 5.47 0.94
CA LEU A 236 -10.12 6.84 0.70
C LEU A 236 -10.46 7.79 1.85
N VAL A 237 -11.70 7.76 2.33
CA VAL A 237 -12.18 8.65 3.40
C VAL A 237 -11.47 8.34 4.73
N ALA A 238 -11.25 7.06 5.05
CA ALA A 238 -10.47 6.66 6.23
C ALA A 238 -9.01 7.12 6.13
N THR A 239 -8.31 6.74 5.05
CA THR A 239 -6.87 6.96 4.88
C THR A 239 -6.48 8.44 4.82
N PHE A 240 -7.25 9.27 4.11
CA PHE A 240 -6.86 10.66 3.83
C PHE A 240 -7.55 11.71 4.71
N TRP A 241 -8.57 11.34 5.50
CA TRP A 241 -9.28 12.31 6.37
C TRP A 241 -9.58 11.79 7.79
N LEU A 242 -10.27 10.66 7.95
CA LEU A 242 -10.79 10.28 9.28
C LEU A 242 -9.67 9.93 10.28
N PHE A 243 -8.64 9.21 9.85
CA PHE A 243 -7.55 8.84 10.76
C PHE A 243 -6.74 10.04 11.27
N GLU A 244 -6.56 11.08 10.46
CA GLU A 244 -5.87 12.30 10.87
C GLU A 244 -6.77 13.22 11.71
N GLY A 245 -8.04 13.37 11.34
CA GLY A 245 -8.97 14.27 12.03
C GLY A 245 -9.60 13.72 13.31
N LEU A 246 -9.80 12.40 13.42
CA LEU A 246 -10.53 11.75 14.51
C LEU A 246 -9.71 10.70 15.29
N GLY A 247 -8.68 10.11 14.66
CA GLY A 247 -7.98 8.94 15.19
C GLY A 247 -8.77 7.63 15.04
N THR A 248 -8.09 6.49 15.17
CA THR A 248 -8.63 5.17 14.78
C THR A 248 -9.89 4.77 15.56
N ARG A 249 -9.90 4.92 16.89
CA ARG A 249 -11.04 4.50 17.75
C ARG A 249 -12.33 5.26 17.44
N ARG A 250 -12.25 6.58 17.26
CA ARG A 250 -13.41 7.40 16.85
C ARG A 250 -13.86 7.09 15.42
N THR A 251 -12.91 6.77 14.54
CA THR A 251 -13.19 6.33 13.15
C THR A 251 -13.99 5.02 13.13
N LEU A 252 -13.61 4.03 13.97
CA LEU A 252 -14.37 2.78 14.14
C LEU A 252 -15.80 3.02 14.64
N TRP A 253 -15.98 3.84 15.69
CA TRP A 253 -17.31 4.14 16.22
C TRP A 253 -18.18 4.95 15.24
N LEU A 254 -17.60 5.87 14.47
CA LEU A 254 -18.31 6.59 13.41
C LEU A 254 -18.81 5.63 12.31
N ALA A 255 -17.98 4.67 11.91
CA ALA A 255 -18.39 3.62 10.98
C ALA A 255 -19.43 2.65 11.57
N ALA A 256 -19.37 2.35 12.88
CA ALA A 256 -20.43 1.58 13.56
C ALA A 256 -21.78 2.32 13.53
N ALA A 257 -21.78 3.62 13.84
CA ALA A 257 -22.99 4.46 13.74
C ALA A 257 -23.52 4.53 12.29
N ALA A 258 -22.66 4.69 11.29
CA ALA A 258 -23.04 4.67 9.89
C ALA A 258 -23.66 3.33 9.45
N ASN A 259 -23.11 2.20 9.91
CA ASN A 259 -23.64 0.88 9.57
C ASN A 259 -24.99 0.58 10.28
N LEU A 260 -25.20 1.12 11.49
CA LEU A 260 -26.54 1.12 12.12
C LEU A 260 -27.57 1.93 11.31
N LEU A 261 -27.18 3.03 10.68
CA LEU A 261 -28.08 3.78 9.78
C LEU A 261 -28.41 2.98 8.51
N VAL A 262 -27.45 2.24 7.94
CA VAL A 262 -27.70 1.31 6.83
C VAL A 262 -28.67 0.20 7.25
N ALA A 263 -28.48 -0.39 8.43
CA ALA A 263 -29.36 -1.42 8.98
C ALA A 263 -30.79 -0.90 9.23
N ALA A 264 -30.92 0.30 9.82
CA ALA A 264 -32.20 0.95 10.07
C ALA A 264 -32.93 1.27 8.75
N ALA A 265 -32.24 1.82 7.75
CA ALA A 265 -32.79 2.07 6.43
C ALA A 265 -33.27 0.77 5.76
N ALA A 266 -32.48 -0.30 5.80
CA ALA A 266 -32.86 -1.60 5.29
C ALA A 266 -34.12 -2.17 5.99
N LEU A 267 -34.24 -2.00 7.31
CA LEU A 267 -35.42 -2.44 8.07
C LEU A 267 -36.68 -1.64 7.72
N LEU A 268 -36.57 -0.31 7.54
CA LEU A 268 -37.68 0.55 7.11
C LEU A 268 -38.15 0.21 5.68
N LEU A 269 -37.21 0.05 4.75
CA LEU A 269 -37.48 -0.36 3.37
C LEU A 269 -38.08 -1.77 3.28
N SER A 270 -37.66 -2.67 4.18
CA SER A 270 -38.25 -4.00 4.33
C SER A 270 -39.70 -3.94 4.82
N ARG A 271 -40.03 -3.07 5.77
CA ARG A 271 -41.41 -2.85 6.24
C ARG A 271 -42.28 -2.28 5.14
N ALA A 272 -41.79 -1.27 4.40
CA ALA A 272 -42.51 -0.68 3.28
C ALA A 272 -42.83 -1.67 2.15
N ARG A 273 -42.02 -2.71 1.93
CA ARG A 273 -42.31 -3.79 0.97
C ARG A 273 -43.26 -4.87 1.50
N ALA A 274 -43.37 -5.07 2.81
CA ALA A 274 -44.20 -6.12 3.38
C ALA A 274 -45.69 -5.98 3.01
N GLY A 275 -46.19 -4.75 2.84
CA GLY A 275 -47.56 -4.47 2.41
C GLY A 275 -47.85 -4.66 0.91
N ALA A 276 -46.87 -5.07 0.09
CA ALA A 276 -46.98 -5.09 -1.37
C ALA A 276 -46.72 -6.46 -2.04
N VAL A 277 -46.54 -7.54 -1.26
CA VAL A 277 -46.06 -8.86 -1.75
C VAL A 277 -47.09 -10.00 -1.57
N SER A 278 -48.17 -9.78 -0.80
CA SER A 278 -49.10 -10.80 -0.31
C SER A 278 -50.01 -11.49 -1.35
N ALA A 279 -49.69 -11.48 -2.66
CA ALA A 279 -50.64 -11.85 -3.72
C ALA A 279 -50.07 -12.56 -4.97
N VAL A 280 -48.75 -12.86 -5.08
CA VAL A 280 -48.16 -13.36 -6.35
C VAL A 280 -47.18 -14.54 -6.23
N ASP A 281 -46.29 -14.59 -5.22
CA ASP A 281 -45.19 -15.57 -5.14
C ASP A 281 -45.62 -17.02 -4.70
N GLN A 282 -46.70 -17.58 -5.30
CA GLN A 282 -47.11 -19.00 -5.15
C GLN A 282 -47.32 -19.74 -6.49
N ALA A 283 -46.62 -19.33 -7.55
CA ALA A 283 -46.52 -20.12 -8.78
C ALA A 283 -45.40 -21.18 -8.68
N GLU A 284 -45.60 -22.34 -9.30
CA GLU A 284 -44.74 -23.53 -9.12
C GLU A 284 -43.29 -23.36 -9.60
N SER A 285 -42.34 -23.76 -8.75
CA SER A 285 -40.93 -23.87 -9.13
C SER A 285 -40.67 -25.17 -9.91
N GLN A 286 -40.70 -25.11 -11.24
CA GLN A 286 -40.31 -26.25 -12.07
C GLN A 286 -38.84 -26.67 -11.78
N PRO A 287 -38.55 -27.99 -11.71
CA PRO A 287 -37.22 -28.48 -11.39
C PRO A 287 -36.24 -28.29 -12.57
N VAL A 288 -35.50 -27.18 -12.56
CA VAL A 288 -34.37 -26.98 -13.47
C VAL A 288 -33.37 -28.13 -13.30
N ALA A 289 -33.05 -28.79 -14.42
CA ALA A 289 -32.20 -29.98 -14.45
C ALA A 289 -30.86 -29.78 -13.71
N PRO A 290 -30.33 -30.82 -13.02
CA PRO A 290 -29.14 -30.67 -12.20
C PRO A 290 -27.93 -30.22 -13.03
N SER A 291 -27.32 -29.10 -12.64
CA SER A 291 -26.01 -28.71 -13.15
C SER A 291 -25.01 -29.81 -12.82
N ARG A 292 -24.20 -30.21 -13.81
CA ARG A 292 -23.27 -31.34 -13.66
C ARG A 292 -22.29 -31.03 -12.53
N ALA A 293 -22.26 -31.86 -11.48
CA ALA A 293 -21.46 -31.62 -10.28
C ALA A 293 -19.95 -31.47 -10.56
N ALA A 294 -19.45 -32.05 -11.66
CA ALA A 294 -18.09 -31.82 -12.16
C ALA A 294 -17.82 -30.35 -12.52
N THR A 295 -18.79 -29.66 -13.13
CA THR A 295 -18.69 -28.24 -13.49
C THR A 295 -18.64 -27.35 -12.25
N GLU A 296 -19.40 -27.64 -11.20
CA GLU A 296 -19.31 -26.90 -9.94
C GLU A 296 -17.90 -27.00 -9.33
N LYS A 297 -17.30 -28.20 -9.28
CA LYS A 297 -15.92 -28.37 -8.78
C LYS A 297 -14.90 -27.53 -9.54
N ILE A 298 -14.99 -27.49 -10.87
CA ILE A 298 -14.09 -26.70 -11.74
C ILE A 298 -14.26 -25.19 -11.47
N VAL A 299 -15.50 -24.70 -11.32
CA VAL A 299 -15.78 -23.28 -11.04
C VAL A 299 -15.26 -22.87 -9.67
N LEU A 300 -15.38 -23.71 -8.65
CA LEU A 300 -14.88 -23.41 -7.30
C LEU A 300 -13.35 -23.51 -7.20
N ALA A 301 -12.72 -24.45 -7.91
CA ALA A 301 -11.27 -24.50 -8.06
C ALA A 301 -10.73 -23.28 -8.83
N GLY A 302 -11.42 -22.85 -9.89
CA GLY A 302 -11.13 -21.61 -10.61
C GLY A 302 -11.21 -20.37 -9.72
N ALA A 303 -12.26 -20.27 -8.90
CA ALA A 303 -12.41 -19.20 -7.90
C ALA A 303 -11.23 -19.15 -6.92
N ALA A 304 -10.80 -20.31 -6.39
CA ALA A 304 -9.62 -20.37 -5.52
C ALA A 304 -8.33 -19.97 -6.24
N ALA A 305 -8.13 -20.40 -7.50
CA ALA A 305 -6.92 -20.08 -8.25
C ALA A 305 -6.81 -18.57 -8.60
N VAL A 306 -7.91 -17.92 -9.00
CA VAL A 306 -7.90 -16.47 -9.26
C VAL A 306 -7.82 -15.65 -7.98
N GLY A 307 -8.45 -16.11 -6.88
CA GLY A 307 -8.27 -15.52 -5.56
C GLY A 307 -6.81 -15.56 -5.10
N PHE A 308 -6.14 -16.71 -5.25
CA PHE A 308 -4.70 -16.86 -4.97
C PHE A 308 -3.85 -15.92 -5.83
N ALA A 309 -4.09 -15.89 -7.13
CA ALA A 309 -3.40 -15.02 -8.08
C ALA A 309 -3.51 -13.54 -7.69
N PHE A 310 -4.72 -13.07 -7.38
CA PHE A 310 -4.98 -11.67 -7.07
C PHE A 310 -4.34 -11.20 -5.76
N PHE A 311 -4.45 -11.99 -4.69
CA PHE A 311 -3.83 -11.62 -3.41
C PHE A 311 -2.30 -11.77 -3.41
N LEU A 312 -1.74 -12.73 -4.16
CA LEU A 312 -0.29 -12.78 -4.39
C LEU A 312 0.19 -11.55 -5.19
N LEU A 313 -0.60 -11.10 -6.18
CA LEU A 313 -0.34 -9.86 -6.91
C LEU A 313 -0.45 -8.61 -6.01
N GLU A 314 -1.37 -8.55 -5.04
CA GLU A 314 -1.46 -7.42 -4.10
C GLU A 314 -0.13 -7.20 -3.36
N LEU A 315 0.49 -8.28 -2.87
CA LEU A 315 1.81 -8.24 -2.23
C LEU A 315 2.92 -7.83 -3.22
N VAL A 316 2.93 -8.38 -4.43
CA VAL A 316 3.91 -8.02 -5.48
C VAL A 316 3.78 -6.55 -5.88
N TRP A 317 2.57 -6.04 -6.10
CA TRP A 317 2.31 -4.64 -6.42
C TRP A 317 2.74 -3.72 -5.28
N TYR A 318 2.47 -4.07 -4.02
CA TYR A 318 2.92 -3.27 -2.88
C TYR A 318 4.45 -3.21 -2.81
N ARG A 319 5.13 -4.36 -3.01
CA ARG A 319 6.58 -4.47 -3.01
C ARG A 319 7.25 -3.69 -4.15
N MET A 320 6.68 -3.75 -5.36
CA MET A 320 7.23 -3.05 -6.53
C MET A 320 6.86 -1.57 -6.59
N LEU A 321 5.70 -1.16 -6.06
CA LEU A 321 5.32 0.25 -6.01
C LEU A 321 5.92 1.00 -4.81
N GLY A 322 6.27 0.31 -3.71
CA GLY A 322 6.92 0.92 -2.54
C GLY A 322 8.10 1.86 -2.85
N PRO A 323 9.15 1.40 -3.56
CA PRO A 323 10.30 2.23 -3.99
C PRO A 323 9.91 3.46 -4.81
N VAL A 324 8.92 3.29 -5.69
CA VAL A 324 8.47 4.29 -6.67
C VAL A 324 7.53 5.33 -6.05
N LEU A 325 6.78 4.95 -5.01
CA LEU A 325 5.75 5.74 -4.33
C LEU A 325 6.10 6.10 -2.87
N GLY A 326 7.37 5.93 -2.47
CA GLY A 326 7.96 6.47 -1.24
C GLY A 326 7.74 5.64 0.03
N GLY A 327 7.11 4.46 -0.06
CA GLY A 327 6.89 3.56 1.09
C GLY A 327 6.08 4.18 2.24
N THR A 328 5.16 5.10 1.93
CA THR A 328 4.35 5.83 2.92
C THR A 328 3.12 5.04 3.35
N VAL A 329 2.48 5.44 4.46
CA VAL A 329 1.15 4.89 4.84
C VAL A 329 0.06 5.11 3.78
N TYR A 330 0.19 6.13 2.94
CA TYR A 330 -0.73 6.41 1.84
C TYR A 330 -0.55 5.47 0.65
N THR A 331 0.66 4.91 0.47
CA THR A 331 1.01 4.02 -0.65
C THR A 331 0.13 2.76 -0.68
N PHE A 332 -0.09 2.13 0.47
CA PHE A 332 -1.00 0.98 0.58
C PHE A 332 -2.47 1.37 0.36
N GLY A 333 -2.94 2.46 0.98
CA GLY A 333 -4.34 2.91 0.83
C GLY A 333 -4.68 3.33 -0.60
N LEU A 334 -3.73 3.89 -1.35
CA LEU A 334 -3.88 4.24 -2.77
C LEU A 334 -3.92 3.00 -3.67
N LEU A 335 -3.03 2.02 -3.43
CA LEU A 335 -3.04 0.72 -4.10
C LEU A 335 -4.38 0.00 -3.89
N LEU A 336 -4.81 -0.13 -2.64
CA LEU A 336 -6.07 -0.79 -2.29
C LEU A 336 -7.28 -0.06 -2.90
N ALA A 337 -7.32 1.27 -2.84
CA ALA A 337 -8.39 2.04 -3.47
C ALA A 337 -8.46 1.86 -5.00
N ILE A 338 -7.31 1.77 -5.69
CA ILE A 338 -7.25 1.56 -7.15
C ILE A 338 -7.59 0.12 -7.53
N ALA A 339 -7.12 -0.87 -6.75
CA ALA A 339 -7.50 -2.27 -6.92
C ALA A 339 -9.02 -2.46 -6.76
N LEU A 340 -9.60 -1.94 -5.67
CA LEU A 340 -11.04 -1.97 -5.42
C LEU A 340 -11.82 -1.17 -6.48
N ALA A 341 -11.31 -0.04 -6.98
CA ALA A 341 -11.95 0.70 -8.06
C ALA A 341 -11.96 -0.09 -9.37
N GLY A 342 -10.89 -0.84 -9.66
CA GLY A 342 -10.85 -1.81 -10.75
C GLY A 342 -11.89 -2.90 -10.58
N ILE A 343 -11.92 -3.56 -9.41
CA ILE A 343 -12.89 -4.62 -9.11
C ILE A 343 -14.33 -4.12 -9.24
N ALA A 344 -14.63 -2.93 -8.70
CA ALA A 344 -15.93 -2.28 -8.81
C ALA A 344 -16.31 -2.00 -10.27
N ALA A 345 -15.39 -1.42 -11.05
CA ALA A 345 -15.60 -1.16 -12.47
C ALA A 345 -15.80 -2.45 -13.27
N GLY A 346 -15.06 -3.52 -12.98
CA GLY A 346 -15.22 -4.84 -13.59
C GLY A 346 -16.59 -5.47 -13.31
N GLY A 347 -17.03 -5.45 -12.05
CA GLY A 347 -18.34 -5.95 -11.64
C GLY A 347 -19.50 -5.18 -12.29
N LEU A 348 -19.35 -3.86 -12.44
CA LEU A 348 -20.32 -3.03 -13.17
C LEU A 348 -20.25 -3.26 -14.70
N LEU A 349 -19.06 -3.40 -15.28
CA LEU A 349 -18.85 -3.66 -16.71
C LEU A 349 -19.49 -5.00 -17.14
N TYR A 350 -19.44 -6.01 -16.28
CA TYR A 350 -20.16 -7.28 -16.46
C TYR A 350 -21.66 -7.07 -16.71
N THR A 351 -22.31 -6.14 -16.00
CA THR A 351 -23.76 -5.86 -16.14
C THR A 351 -24.14 -5.27 -17.50
N VAL A 352 -23.25 -4.46 -18.09
CA VAL A 352 -23.52 -3.68 -19.31
C VAL A 352 -23.02 -4.39 -20.56
N THR A 353 -21.77 -4.83 -20.56
CA THR A 353 -21.02 -5.21 -21.77
C THR A 353 -21.27 -6.67 -22.17
N LEU A 354 -21.42 -7.57 -21.21
CA LEU A 354 -21.73 -8.98 -21.46
C LEU A 354 -23.21 -9.23 -21.81
N LYS A 355 -23.98 -8.18 -22.16
CA LYS A 355 -25.27 -8.32 -22.87
C LYS A 355 -25.15 -9.21 -24.13
N ARG A 356 -24.00 -9.19 -24.82
CA ARG A 356 -23.74 -9.96 -26.05
C ARG A 356 -23.17 -11.36 -25.86
N PHE A 357 -22.81 -11.76 -24.64
CA PHE A 357 -22.10 -13.02 -24.37
C PHE A 357 -22.76 -13.82 -23.24
N ALA A 358 -22.64 -15.14 -23.27
CA ALA A 358 -23.13 -16.05 -22.23
C ALA A 358 -22.05 -16.31 -21.17
N ALA A 359 -22.46 -16.66 -19.94
CA ALA A 359 -21.54 -17.14 -18.92
C ALA A 359 -21.09 -18.58 -19.26
N THR A 360 -19.82 -18.75 -19.65
CA THR A 360 -19.26 -20.04 -20.11
C THR A 360 -17.85 -20.25 -19.57
N LEU A 361 -17.37 -21.50 -19.54
CA LEU A 361 -15.97 -21.77 -19.19
C LEU A 361 -15.01 -21.20 -20.26
N SER A 362 -15.45 -21.08 -21.52
CA SER A 362 -14.68 -20.38 -22.56
C SER A 362 -14.57 -18.87 -22.31
N ALA A 363 -15.61 -18.23 -21.74
CA ALA A 363 -15.53 -16.83 -21.30
C ALA A 363 -14.63 -16.69 -20.08
N PHE A 364 -14.68 -17.63 -19.12
CA PHE A 364 -13.79 -17.64 -17.96
C PHE A 364 -12.32 -17.84 -18.36
N ALA A 365 -12.06 -18.76 -19.30
CA ALA A 365 -10.74 -18.95 -19.90
C ALA A 365 -10.23 -17.66 -20.57
N ALA A 366 -11.09 -16.99 -21.35
CA ALA A 366 -10.75 -15.71 -21.96
C ALA A 366 -10.46 -14.63 -20.91
N THR A 367 -11.22 -14.54 -19.81
CA THR A 367 -10.92 -13.57 -18.74
C THR A 367 -9.63 -13.89 -17.98
N CYS A 368 -9.28 -15.16 -17.76
CA CYS A 368 -8.00 -15.52 -17.12
C CYS A 368 -6.81 -15.19 -18.03
N LEU A 369 -6.93 -15.44 -19.34
CA LEU A 369 -5.88 -15.10 -20.31
C LEU A 369 -5.74 -13.58 -20.52
N LEU A 370 -6.86 -12.84 -20.54
CA LEU A 370 -6.85 -11.38 -20.59
C LEU A 370 -6.22 -10.79 -19.32
N GLU A 371 -6.50 -11.36 -18.15
CA GLU A 371 -5.85 -10.96 -16.89
C GLU A 371 -4.36 -11.26 -16.93
N ALA A 372 -3.94 -12.47 -17.33
CA ALA A 372 -2.52 -12.80 -17.51
C ALA A 372 -1.79 -11.81 -18.43
N GLY A 373 -2.43 -11.40 -19.53
CA GLY A 373 -1.91 -10.35 -20.42
C GLY A 373 -1.86 -8.97 -19.76
N ALA A 374 -2.89 -8.57 -19.03
CA ALA A 374 -2.94 -7.30 -18.30
C ALA A 374 -1.93 -7.22 -17.15
N VAL A 375 -1.63 -8.35 -16.50
CA VAL A 375 -0.56 -8.50 -15.50
C VAL A 375 0.82 -8.48 -16.18
N ALA A 376 0.96 -9.08 -17.36
CA ALA A 376 2.22 -9.12 -18.10
C ALA A 376 2.60 -7.74 -18.70
N VAL A 377 1.66 -6.91 -19.15
CA VAL A 377 1.99 -5.63 -19.82
C VAL A 377 2.87 -4.70 -18.97
N PRO A 378 2.56 -4.39 -17.68
CA PRO A 378 3.44 -3.57 -16.86
C PRO A 378 4.77 -4.25 -16.53
N TYR A 379 4.80 -5.59 -16.47
CA TYR A 379 6.06 -6.34 -16.36
C TYR A 379 6.93 -6.13 -17.62
N LEU A 380 6.35 -6.26 -18.81
CA LEU A 380 7.05 -6.08 -20.10
C LEU A 380 7.56 -4.65 -20.32
N LEU A 381 6.86 -3.64 -19.78
CA LEU A 381 7.33 -2.25 -19.77
C LEU A 381 8.57 -2.06 -18.86
N GLY A 382 8.68 -2.87 -17.79
CA GLY A 382 9.82 -2.87 -16.88
C GLY A 382 10.20 -1.48 -16.38
N ASP A 383 11.49 -1.18 -16.37
CA ASP A 383 12.04 0.09 -15.87
C ASP A 383 11.44 1.36 -16.51
N GLN A 384 10.74 1.28 -17.66
CA GLN A 384 10.04 2.42 -18.25
C GLN A 384 8.94 2.97 -17.33
N VAL A 385 8.30 2.12 -16.51
CA VAL A 385 7.30 2.56 -15.51
C VAL A 385 7.98 3.38 -14.41
N ALA A 386 9.17 2.96 -13.95
CA ALA A 386 9.96 3.71 -12.98
C ALA A 386 10.47 5.04 -13.57
N LEU A 387 10.97 5.05 -14.80
CA LEU A 387 11.39 6.27 -15.49
C LEU A 387 10.23 7.27 -15.68
N LEU A 388 9.03 6.78 -16.01
CA LEU A 388 7.82 7.60 -16.06
C LEU A 388 7.43 8.16 -14.68
N ALA A 389 7.56 7.37 -13.62
CA ALA A 389 7.30 7.85 -12.26
C ALA A 389 8.28 8.95 -11.83
N ASN A 390 9.55 8.87 -12.25
CA ASN A 390 10.55 9.90 -11.97
C ASN A 390 10.32 11.18 -12.79
N SER A 391 9.74 11.11 -13.99
CA SER A 391 9.41 12.29 -14.81
C SER A 391 8.09 12.95 -14.42
N LEU A 392 7.15 12.21 -13.83
CA LEU A 392 5.92 12.72 -13.22
C LEU A 392 6.13 13.33 -11.81
N ARG A 393 7.36 13.31 -11.29
CA ARG A 393 7.68 13.72 -9.92
C ARG A 393 7.68 15.25 -9.77
N PRO A 394 7.02 15.82 -8.75
CA PRO A 394 7.09 17.25 -8.47
C PRO A 394 8.47 17.65 -7.91
N ALA A 395 8.74 18.95 -7.85
CA ALA A 395 9.99 19.49 -7.34
C ALA A 395 10.25 19.08 -5.86
N PRO A 396 11.51 18.86 -5.44
CA PRO A 396 11.85 18.59 -4.04
C PRO A 396 11.23 19.61 -3.07
N GLY A 397 10.78 19.14 -1.91
CA GLY A 397 10.08 19.98 -0.92
C GLY A 397 8.61 20.31 -1.26
N SER A 398 8.05 19.78 -2.33
CA SER A 398 6.61 19.91 -2.63
C SER A 398 5.74 19.21 -1.59
N ALA A 399 4.52 19.72 -1.36
CA ALA A 399 3.55 19.07 -0.48
C ALA A 399 3.05 17.73 -1.06
N LEU A 400 2.62 16.81 -0.18
CA LEU A 400 2.09 15.47 -0.54
C LEU A 400 1.04 15.51 -1.67
N SER A 401 0.18 16.51 -1.68
CA SER A 401 -0.86 16.70 -2.72
C SER A 401 -0.32 16.89 -4.14
N ALA A 402 0.95 17.28 -4.31
CA ALA A 402 1.62 17.34 -5.62
C ALA A 402 2.15 15.98 -6.09
N TYR A 403 2.42 15.04 -5.18
CA TYR A 403 2.87 13.67 -5.50
C TYR A 403 1.69 12.76 -5.85
N LEU A 404 0.54 12.93 -5.17
CA LEU A 404 -0.63 12.05 -5.34
C LEU A 404 -1.10 11.86 -6.80
N PRO A 405 -1.12 12.86 -7.71
CA PRO A 405 -1.52 12.63 -9.11
C PRO A 405 -0.59 11.67 -9.86
N GLY A 406 0.73 11.85 -9.71
CA GLY A 406 1.73 10.97 -10.32
C GLY A 406 1.67 9.56 -9.73
N TRP A 407 1.56 9.45 -8.40
CA TRP A 407 1.38 8.16 -7.73
C TRP A 407 0.11 7.44 -8.15
N THR A 408 -1.00 8.17 -8.31
CA THR A 408 -2.29 7.63 -8.77
C THR A 408 -2.17 7.10 -10.19
N LEU A 409 -1.52 7.84 -11.10
CA LEU A 409 -1.35 7.43 -12.50
C LEU A 409 -0.47 6.17 -12.63
N ILE A 410 0.66 6.11 -11.92
CA ILE A 410 1.55 4.95 -11.94
C ILE A 410 0.87 3.71 -11.32
N THR A 411 0.19 3.87 -10.19
CA THR A 411 -0.57 2.78 -9.56
C THR A 411 -1.69 2.31 -10.47
N ALA A 412 -2.44 3.21 -11.11
CA ALA A 412 -3.49 2.86 -12.05
C ALA A 412 -2.96 2.10 -13.27
N LEU A 413 -1.81 2.52 -13.83
CA LEU A 413 -1.18 1.84 -14.98
C LEU A 413 -0.77 0.39 -14.67
N VAL A 414 -0.35 0.10 -13.44
CA VAL A 414 0.07 -1.25 -13.02
C VAL A 414 -1.11 -2.11 -12.52
N VAL A 415 -2.02 -1.53 -11.73
CA VAL A 415 -3.00 -2.28 -10.91
C VAL A 415 -4.40 -2.28 -11.52
N LEU A 416 -4.82 -1.20 -12.20
CA LEU A 416 -6.22 -1.06 -12.65
C LEU A 416 -6.61 -2.06 -13.75
N PRO A 417 -5.82 -2.29 -14.83
CA PRO A 417 -6.21 -3.22 -15.90
C PRO A 417 -6.50 -4.66 -15.43
N PRO A 418 -5.63 -5.34 -14.65
CA PRO A 418 -5.96 -6.68 -14.16
C PRO A 418 -7.11 -6.66 -13.15
N SER A 419 -7.19 -5.65 -12.27
CA SER A 419 -8.28 -5.54 -11.29
C SER A 419 -9.66 -5.37 -11.92
N VAL A 420 -9.77 -4.70 -13.07
CA VAL A 420 -11.01 -4.62 -13.87
C VAL A 420 -11.42 -5.99 -14.41
N ILE A 421 -10.46 -6.86 -14.74
CA ILE A 421 -10.75 -8.19 -15.27
C ILE A 421 -11.14 -9.14 -14.14
N ALA A 422 -10.40 -9.15 -13.03
CA ALA A 422 -10.75 -9.89 -11.81
C ALA A 422 -12.16 -9.50 -11.28
N GLY A 423 -12.49 -8.21 -11.31
CA GLY A 423 -13.83 -7.71 -10.95
C GLY A 423 -14.97 -8.27 -11.80
N ALA A 424 -14.71 -8.60 -13.06
CA ALA A 424 -15.69 -9.24 -13.95
C ALA A 424 -15.72 -10.79 -13.79
N GLN A 425 -14.63 -11.40 -13.32
CA GLN A 425 -14.55 -12.85 -13.09
C GLN A 425 -15.44 -13.33 -11.93
N PHE A 426 -15.49 -12.60 -10.80
CA PHE A 426 -16.30 -13.06 -9.66
C PHE A 426 -17.80 -13.20 -10.00
N PRO A 427 -18.47 -12.22 -10.64
CA PRO A 427 -19.84 -12.40 -11.13
C PRO A 427 -19.99 -13.50 -12.19
N LEU A 428 -18.99 -13.66 -13.08
CA LEU A 428 -18.97 -14.72 -14.09
C LEU A 428 -18.96 -16.12 -13.45
N LEU A 429 -18.14 -16.32 -12.41
CA LEU A 429 -18.10 -17.55 -11.62
C LEU A 429 -19.43 -17.82 -10.91
N VAL A 430 -20.06 -16.79 -10.31
CA VAL A 430 -21.38 -16.92 -9.68
C VAL A 430 -22.50 -17.24 -10.68
N ALA A 431 -22.42 -16.74 -11.92
CA ALA A 431 -23.35 -17.08 -12.99
C ALA A 431 -23.11 -18.50 -13.56
N LEU A 432 -21.86 -18.97 -13.59
CA LEU A 432 -21.50 -20.35 -13.96
C LEU A 432 -22.03 -21.40 -12.98
N LEU A 433 -22.24 -21.05 -11.70
CA LEU A 433 -22.88 -21.93 -10.71
C LEU A 433 -24.40 -22.08 -10.93
N GLY A 434 -25.06 -21.15 -11.62
CA GLY A 434 -26.48 -21.24 -11.96
C GLY A 434 -27.16 -19.89 -12.19
N HIS A 435 -28.45 -19.95 -12.56
CA HIS A 435 -29.20 -18.84 -13.16
C HIS A 435 -30.26 -18.25 -12.22
N GLY A 436 -30.62 -16.97 -12.43
CA GLY A 436 -31.71 -16.29 -11.74
C GLY A 436 -31.61 -16.23 -10.21
N ARG A 437 -32.73 -15.90 -9.59
CA ARG A 437 -32.96 -15.81 -8.13
C ARG A 437 -32.77 -17.12 -7.36
N ALA A 438 -32.72 -18.27 -8.05
CA ALA A 438 -32.71 -19.60 -7.45
C ALA A 438 -31.33 -19.96 -6.84
N ARG A 439 -31.29 -20.18 -5.52
CA ARG A 439 -30.07 -20.48 -4.74
C ARG A 439 -28.94 -19.45 -4.88
N VAL A 440 -29.28 -18.19 -5.20
CA VAL A 440 -28.29 -17.15 -5.53
C VAL A 440 -27.39 -16.84 -4.34
N ALA A 441 -27.91 -16.76 -3.12
CA ALA A 441 -27.10 -16.45 -1.95
C ALA A 441 -26.15 -17.60 -1.59
N ARG A 442 -26.57 -18.87 -1.75
CA ARG A 442 -25.70 -20.05 -1.61
C ARG A 442 -24.60 -20.08 -2.67
N HIS A 443 -24.89 -19.67 -3.91
CA HIS A 443 -23.91 -19.67 -5.00
C HIS A 443 -22.87 -18.55 -4.81
N VAL A 444 -23.30 -17.34 -4.44
CA VAL A 444 -22.42 -16.24 -4.00
C VAL A 444 -21.54 -16.70 -2.82
N GLY A 445 -22.14 -17.27 -1.78
CA GLY A 445 -21.43 -17.75 -0.58
C GLY A 445 -20.38 -18.82 -0.88
N LYS A 446 -20.69 -19.80 -1.75
CA LYS A 446 -19.72 -20.82 -2.18
C LYS A 446 -18.56 -20.23 -3.00
N ALA A 447 -18.86 -19.41 -4.02
CA ALA A 447 -17.84 -18.82 -4.87
C ALA A 447 -16.92 -17.89 -4.06
N TYR A 448 -17.51 -17.09 -3.16
CA TYR A 448 -16.78 -16.20 -2.27
C TYR A 448 -15.90 -16.98 -1.30
N PHE A 449 -16.41 -18.00 -0.60
CA PHE A 449 -15.60 -18.86 0.27
C PHE A 449 -14.37 -19.44 -0.42
N TRP A 450 -14.50 -20.03 -1.61
CA TRP A 450 -13.34 -20.62 -2.30
C TRP A 450 -12.37 -19.57 -2.83
N ASN A 451 -12.86 -18.44 -3.35
CA ASN A 451 -12.02 -17.29 -3.69
C ASN A 451 -11.24 -16.76 -2.48
N THR A 452 -11.90 -16.66 -1.33
CA THR A 452 -11.29 -16.27 -0.05
C THR A 452 -10.23 -17.27 0.41
N VAL A 453 -10.51 -18.58 0.38
CA VAL A 453 -9.51 -19.62 0.73
C VAL A 453 -8.28 -19.52 -0.18
N GLY A 454 -8.50 -19.32 -1.49
CA GLY A 454 -7.44 -19.02 -2.44
C GLY A 454 -6.63 -17.78 -2.08
N GLY A 455 -7.32 -16.66 -1.81
CA GLY A 455 -6.69 -15.40 -1.46
C GLY A 455 -5.87 -15.43 -0.16
N ILE A 456 -6.37 -16.14 0.86
CA ILE A 456 -5.64 -16.40 2.11
C ILE A 456 -4.37 -17.20 1.80
N ALA A 457 -4.48 -18.28 1.01
CA ALA A 457 -3.32 -19.06 0.61
C ALA A 457 -2.32 -18.24 -0.22
N GLY A 458 -2.79 -17.33 -1.10
CA GLY A 458 -1.94 -16.44 -1.89
C GLY A 458 -1.19 -15.40 -1.04
N ALA A 459 -1.89 -14.75 -0.09
CA ALA A 459 -1.28 -13.79 0.82
C ALA A 459 -0.28 -14.44 1.79
N LEU A 460 -0.62 -15.61 2.35
CA LEU A 460 0.27 -16.34 3.24
C LEU A 460 1.47 -16.93 2.49
N ALA A 461 1.26 -17.60 1.35
CA ALA A 461 2.36 -18.13 0.55
C ALA A 461 3.27 -17.00 0.04
N GLY A 462 2.71 -15.86 -0.36
CA GLY A 462 3.44 -14.65 -0.71
C GLY A 462 4.35 -14.16 0.41
N GLY A 463 3.77 -13.84 1.57
CA GLY A 463 4.48 -13.21 2.70
C GLY A 463 5.43 -14.12 3.46
N PHE A 464 5.20 -15.44 3.49
CA PHE A 464 6.01 -16.39 4.28
C PHE A 464 6.93 -17.29 3.43
N GLY A 465 6.96 -17.18 2.09
CA GLY A 465 7.82 -18.05 1.29
C GLY A 465 8.09 -17.59 -0.14
N LEU A 466 7.05 -17.35 -0.94
CA LEU A 466 7.21 -17.09 -2.38
C LEU A 466 7.99 -15.79 -2.66
N LEU A 467 7.79 -14.71 -1.88
CA LEU A 467 8.58 -13.49 -2.05
C LEU A 467 10.08 -13.73 -1.73
N PRO A 468 10.47 -14.30 -0.58
CA PRO A 468 11.87 -14.69 -0.34
C PRO A 468 12.47 -15.71 -1.31
N LEU A 469 11.68 -16.66 -1.82
CA LEU A 469 12.17 -17.75 -2.69
C LEU A 469 12.26 -17.37 -4.17
N LEU A 470 11.32 -16.57 -4.68
CA LEU A 470 11.20 -16.24 -6.10
C LEU A 470 11.52 -14.78 -6.42
N THR A 471 11.67 -13.91 -5.42
CA THR A 471 11.60 -12.43 -5.52
C THR A 471 10.22 -11.93 -5.98
N ALA A 472 9.96 -10.63 -5.82
CA ALA A 472 8.73 -10.02 -6.33
C ALA A 472 8.57 -10.15 -7.87
N PRO A 473 9.61 -9.90 -8.70
CA PRO A 473 9.56 -10.20 -10.13
C PRO A 473 9.25 -11.67 -10.47
N GLY A 474 9.79 -12.65 -9.73
CA GLY A 474 9.51 -14.06 -9.97
C GLY A 474 8.09 -14.47 -9.54
N CYS A 475 7.57 -13.91 -8.44
CA CYS A 475 6.16 -14.04 -8.09
C CYS A 475 5.24 -13.45 -9.19
N TRP A 476 5.63 -12.32 -9.79
CA TRP A 476 4.92 -11.72 -10.92
C TRP A 476 4.85 -12.70 -12.11
N LYS A 477 5.98 -13.29 -12.52
CA LYS A 477 6.02 -14.34 -13.57
C LYS A 477 5.17 -15.56 -13.20
N ALA A 478 5.23 -16.02 -11.94
CA ALA A 478 4.48 -17.17 -11.46
C ALA A 478 2.95 -16.97 -11.55
N VAL A 479 2.44 -15.76 -11.28
CA VAL A 479 1.00 -15.48 -11.43
C VAL A 479 0.57 -15.42 -12.90
N VAL A 480 1.38 -14.87 -13.80
CA VAL A 480 1.12 -14.90 -15.25
C VAL A 480 1.02 -16.34 -15.77
N ILE A 481 1.91 -17.23 -15.29
CA ILE A 481 1.88 -18.67 -15.59
C ILE A 481 0.62 -19.33 -15.00
N LEU A 482 0.29 -19.06 -13.74
CA LEU A 482 -0.89 -19.63 -13.06
C LEU A 482 -2.20 -19.26 -13.78
N LEU A 483 -2.42 -17.98 -14.07
CA LEU A 483 -3.62 -17.51 -14.78
C LEU A 483 -3.72 -18.10 -16.19
N SER A 484 -2.59 -18.27 -16.88
CA SER A 484 -2.52 -18.95 -18.18
C SER A 484 -2.86 -20.45 -18.07
N ALA A 485 -2.39 -21.14 -17.03
CA ALA A 485 -2.73 -22.53 -16.78
C ALA A 485 -4.22 -22.73 -16.42
N VAL A 486 -4.80 -21.83 -15.62
CA VAL A 486 -6.24 -21.80 -15.31
C VAL A 486 -7.06 -21.57 -16.59
N ALA A 487 -6.62 -20.68 -17.48
CA ALA A 487 -7.25 -20.46 -18.77
C ALA A 487 -7.27 -21.73 -19.63
N LEU A 488 -6.16 -22.46 -19.70
CA LEU A 488 -6.05 -23.72 -20.43
C LEU A 488 -6.94 -24.81 -19.83
N ALA A 489 -6.98 -24.95 -18.50
CA ALA A 489 -7.85 -25.92 -17.81
C ALA A 489 -9.35 -25.63 -18.06
N ALA A 490 -9.75 -24.35 -18.03
CA ALA A 490 -11.12 -23.93 -18.34
C ALA A 490 -11.48 -24.12 -19.82
N ALA A 491 -10.53 -23.93 -20.74
CA ALA A 491 -10.71 -24.18 -22.17
C ALA A 491 -10.78 -25.68 -22.51
N ALA A 492 -9.98 -26.53 -21.85
CA ALA A 492 -9.96 -27.98 -22.06
C ALA A 492 -11.22 -28.67 -21.51
N THR A 493 -11.78 -28.15 -20.42
CA THR A 493 -13.03 -28.68 -19.80
C THR A 493 -14.32 -28.13 -20.44
N TRP A 494 -14.22 -27.24 -21.42
CA TRP A 494 -15.36 -26.72 -22.17
C TRP A 494 -15.91 -27.77 -23.17
N PRO A 495 -17.25 -27.96 -23.33
CA PRO A 495 -17.81 -29.03 -24.19
C PRO A 495 -17.51 -28.95 -25.70
N ARG A 496 -16.85 -27.89 -26.17
CA ARG A 496 -16.34 -27.77 -27.55
C ARG A 496 -14.88 -27.29 -27.51
N PRO A 497 -13.94 -28.11 -27.02
CA PRO A 497 -12.58 -27.64 -26.71
C PRO A 497 -11.76 -27.44 -27.99
N LYS A 498 -12.01 -28.24 -29.04
CA LYS A 498 -11.27 -28.22 -30.33
C LYS A 498 -11.18 -26.82 -30.99
N ASN A 499 -12.15 -25.95 -30.75
CA ASN A 499 -12.21 -24.61 -31.37
C ASN A 499 -11.67 -23.49 -30.45
N VAL A 500 -11.44 -23.77 -29.17
CA VAL A 500 -11.07 -22.76 -28.15
C VAL A 500 -9.67 -23.02 -27.60
N LEU A 501 -9.36 -24.29 -27.32
CA LEU A 501 -8.09 -24.70 -26.71
C LEU A 501 -6.85 -24.33 -27.56
N PRO A 502 -6.85 -24.40 -28.91
CA PRO A 502 -5.69 -23.95 -29.70
C PRO A 502 -5.45 -22.44 -29.59
N ALA A 503 -6.52 -21.63 -29.57
CA ALA A 503 -6.42 -20.17 -29.47
C ALA A 503 -5.97 -19.73 -28.07
N VAL A 504 -6.52 -20.35 -27.01
CA VAL A 504 -6.06 -20.13 -25.63
C VAL A 504 -4.63 -20.66 -25.44
N GLY A 505 -4.28 -21.77 -26.09
CA GLY A 505 -2.92 -22.32 -26.16
C GLY A 505 -1.90 -21.33 -26.73
N ALA A 506 -2.15 -20.81 -27.94
CA ALA A 506 -1.28 -19.83 -28.58
C ALA A 506 -1.18 -18.53 -27.76
N GLY A 507 -2.30 -18.04 -27.21
CA GLY A 507 -2.30 -16.85 -26.36
C GLY A 507 -1.54 -17.04 -25.04
N ALA A 508 -1.73 -18.17 -24.36
CA ALA A 508 -1.00 -18.52 -23.15
C ALA A 508 0.51 -18.65 -23.41
N ALA A 509 0.90 -19.34 -24.49
CA ALA A 509 2.30 -19.48 -24.89
C ALA A 509 2.94 -18.12 -25.23
N LEU A 510 2.21 -17.23 -25.91
CA LEU A 510 2.68 -15.87 -26.21
C LEU A 510 2.87 -15.01 -24.94
N VAL A 511 1.88 -15.00 -24.05
CA VAL A 511 1.90 -14.18 -22.82
C VAL A 511 2.97 -14.68 -21.85
N VAL A 512 3.04 -16.00 -21.62
CA VAL A 512 4.09 -16.61 -20.78
C VAL A 512 5.46 -16.45 -21.42
N GLY A 513 5.60 -16.72 -22.72
CA GLY A 513 6.86 -16.59 -23.45
C GLY A 513 7.42 -15.16 -23.38
N ALA A 514 6.59 -14.15 -23.64
CA ALA A 514 6.99 -12.75 -23.53
C ALA A 514 7.41 -12.39 -22.10
N CYS A 515 6.64 -12.80 -21.08
CA CYS A 515 6.94 -12.51 -19.68
C CYS A 515 8.18 -13.25 -19.14
N LEU A 516 8.46 -14.47 -19.63
CA LEU A 516 9.69 -15.20 -19.32
C LEU A 516 10.91 -14.55 -19.96
N LEU A 517 10.85 -14.21 -21.26
CA LEU A 517 11.97 -13.71 -22.06
C LEU A 517 12.34 -12.23 -21.84
N ALA A 518 11.46 -11.43 -21.20
CA ALA A 518 11.75 -10.03 -20.91
C ALA A 518 12.55 -9.83 -19.61
N ASP A 519 13.51 -8.89 -19.63
CA ASP A 519 14.20 -8.30 -18.46
C ASP A 519 13.23 -7.95 -17.32
N GLY A 520 12.17 -7.22 -17.69
CA GLY A 520 11.16 -6.72 -16.77
C GLY A 520 11.64 -5.63 -15.80
N PRO A 521 11.08 -5.56 -14.57
CA PRO A 521 11.47 -4.61 -13.54
C PRO A 521 12.83 -4.98 -12.93
N SER A 522 13.87 -4.17 -13.20
CA SER A 522 15.21 -4.41 -12.69
C SER A 522 15.46 -3.72 -11.34
N ALA A 523 16.71 -3.73 -10.90
CA ALA A 523 17.22 -2.87 -9.83
C ALA A 523 16.79 -1.39 -9.95
N VAL A 524 16.60 -0.86 -11.17
CA VAL A 524 16.13 0.53 -11.38
C VAL A 524 14.69 0.73 -10.90
N TRP A 525 13.81 -0.25 -11.06
CA TRP A 525 12.49 -0.20 -10.43
C TRP A 525 12.61 -0.51 -8.92
N ARG A 526 13.30 -1.59 -8.55
CA ARG A 526 13.26 -2.20 -7.21
C ARG A 526 13.99 -1.39 -6.12
N HIS A 527 15.08 -0.72 -6.47
CA HIS A 527 16.00 -0.11 -5.49
C HIS A 527 16.26 1.39 -5.73
N SER A 528 15.54 2.03 -6.64
CA SER A 528 15.72 3.47 -6.87
C SER A 528 14.96 4.34 -5.88
N SER A 529 15.56 5.46 -5.51
CA SER A 529 15.01 6.44 -4.56
C SER A 529 14.04 7.45 -5.21
N ILE A 530 13.26 6.98 -6.20
CA ILE A 530 12.32 7.80 -6.97
C ILE A 530 11.21 8.32 -6.07
N GLY A 531 10.55 7.44 -5.31
CA GLY A 531 9.46 7.81 -4.40
C GLY A 531 9.91 8.65 -3.21
N VAL A 532 11.20 8.63 -2.88
CA VAL A 532 11.85 9.46 -1.85
C VAL A 532 12.38 10.79 -2.43
N GLY A 533 12.24 11.01 -3.74
CA GLY A 533 12.70 12.23 -4.42
C GLY A 533 14.22 12.38 -4.60
N ARG A 534 15.00 11.34 -4.30
CA ARG A 534 16.48 11.36 -4.35
C ARG A 534 17.08 10.67 -5.58
N ALA A 535 16.25 10.12 -6.47
CA ALA A 535 16.72 9.53 -7.72
C ALA A 535 17.26 10.61 -8.68
N ASN A 536 18.55 10.52 -9.00
CA ASN A 536 19.20 11.40 -9.96
C ASN A 536 18.73 11.08 -11.39
N ALA A 537 18.14 12.05 -12.08
CA ALA A 537 17.88 11.99 -13.51
C ALA A 537 19.01 12.72 -14.28
N PRO A 538 19.37 12.31 -15.50
CA PRO A 538 20.31 13.06 -16.33
C PRO A 538 19.73 14.44 -16.66
N ALA A 539 20.50 15.50 -16.38
CA ALA A 539 20.05 16.90 -16.53
C ALA A 539 19.61 17.28 -17.95
N ALA A 540 20.08 16.55 -18.96
CA ALA A 540 19.55 16.56 -20.33
C ALA A 540 19.14 15.12 -20.71
N PRO A 541 17.84 14.77 -20.71
CA PRO A 541 17.36 13.41 -20.92
C PRO A 541 17.38 13.00 -22.40
N THR A 542 18.57 12.82 -22.96
CA THR A 542 18.73 12.11 -24.24
C THR A 542 18.50 10.61 -24.04
N PRO A 543 18.06 9.85 -25.06
CA PRO A 543 17.89 8.40 -24.95
C PRO A 543 19.17 7.66 -24.50
N ASN A 544 20.34 8.16 -24.89
CA ASN A 544 21.62 7.59 -24.48
C ASN A 544 21.99 7.95 -23.04
N ALA A 545 21.69 9.17 -22.57
CA ALA A 545 21.90 9.55 -21.16
C ALA A 545 20.96 8.78 -20.21
N LEU A 546 19.72 8.51 -20.64
CA LEU A 546 18.79 7.66 -19.89
C LEU A 546 19.27 6.20 -19.83
N ARG A 547 19.74 5.63 -20.96
CA ARG A 547 20.36 4.29 -20.99
C ARG A 547 21.62 4.19 -20.12
N ALA A 548 22.49 5.20 -20.14
CA ALA A 548 23.66 5.25 -19.28
C ALA A 548 23.25 5.24 -17.79
N CYS A 549 22.35 6.14 -17.39
CA CYS A 549 21.80 6.21 -16.04
C CYS A 549 21.19 4.87 -15.57
N VAL A 550 20.38 4.21 -16.41
CA VAL A 550 19.83 2.87 -16.13
C VAL A 550 20.94 1.83 -15.94
N ASN A 551 21.94 1.80 -16.83
CA ASN A 551 23.04 0.84 -16.76
C ASN A 551 23.92 1.06 -15.53
N ASP A 552 24.22 2.32 -15.18
CA ASP A 552 25.09 2.64 -14.05
C ASP A 552 24.37 2.37 -12.72
N MET A 553 23.05 2.59 -12.63
CA MET A 553 22.23 2.16 -11.50
C MET A 553 22.17 0.63 -11.38
N ARG A 554 21.98 -0.11 -12.50
CA ARG A 554 22.02 -1.58 -12.50
C ARG A 554 23.39 -2.10 -12.04
N ARG A 555 24.50 -1.48 -12.48
CA ARG A 555 25.89 -1.84 -12.08
C ARG A 555 26.23 -1.46 -10.64
N SER A 556 25.64 -0.40 -10.10
CA SER A 556 25.98 0.04 -8.74
C SER A 556 25.43 -0.88 -7.66
N ILE A 557 24.40 -1.68 -7.94
CA ILE A 557 23.90 -2.72 -7.05
C ILE A 557 24.79 -3.95 -7.16
N VAL A 558 25.47 -4.30 -6.06
CA VAL A 558 26.39 -5.45 -5.99
C VAL A 558 25.75 -6.68 -5.36
N TRP A 559 24.65 -6.50 -4.62
CA TRP A 559 23.86 -7.55 -3.99
C TRP A 559 22.42 -7.07 -3.82
N GLU A 560 21.45 -7.98 -3.95
CA GLU A 560 20.04 -7.72 -3.66
C GLU A 560 19.32 -8.97 -3.13
N ARG A 561 18.31 -8.76 -2.29
CA ARG A 561 17.47 -9.80 -1.71
C ARG A 561 16.07 -9.26 -1.47
N ASP A 562 15.04 -9.99 -1.91
CA ASP A 562 13.69 -9.77 -1.39
C ASP A 562 13.61 -10.48 -0.03
N GLY A 563 13.64 -9.71 1.05
CA GLY A 563 13.53 -10.19 2.43
C GLY A 563 12.10 -10.51 2.85
N VAL A 564 11.87 -10.74 4.14
CA VAL A 564 10.50 -10.99 4.65
C VAL A 564 9.68 -9.71 4.62
N GLU A 565 10.29 -8.59 5.01
CA GLU A 565 9.60 -7.32 5.27
C GLU A 565 9.87 -6.28 4.15
N SER A 566 11.02 -6.38 3.48
CA SER A 566 11.52 -5.36 2.56
C SER A 566 12.33 -5.91 1.38
N SER A 567 12.35 -5.16 0.28
CA SER A 567 13.31 -5.33 -0.81
C SER A 567 14.61 -4.65 -0.39
N VAL A 568 15.67 -5.44 -0.16
CA VAL A 568 16.98 -4.97 0.29
C VAL A 568 17.99 -5.05 -0.85
N ALA A 569 18.90 -4.08 -0.92
CA ALA A 569 20.08 -4.14 -1.79
C ALA A 569 21.28 -3.44 -1.17
N VAL A 570 22.48 -3.78 -1.64
CA VAL A 570 23.73 -3.08 -1.34
C VAL A 570 24.25 -2.44 -2.62
N GLN A 571 24.61 -1.16 -2.54
CA GLN A 571 25.21 -0.39 -3.62
C GLN A 571 26.55 0.24 -3.23
N THR A 572 27.39 0.51 -4.24
CA THR A 572 28.77 1.01 -4.07
C THR A 572 29.04 2.40 -4.66
N LEU A 573 28.01 3.07 -5.22
CA LEU A 573 28.16 4.28 -6.06
C LEU A 573 28.92 5.47 -5.42
N ALA A 574 28.86 5.61 -4.10
CA ALA A 574 29.51 6.71 -3.36
C ALA A 574 30.31 6.22 -2.13
N ALA A 575 29.78 5.19 -1.47
CA ALA A 575 30.45 4.29 -0.54
C ALA A 575 29.60 3.01 -0.49
N LEU A 576 30.02 2.01 0.30
CA LEU A 576 29.14 0.90 0.66
C LEU A 576 27.86 1.46 1.32
N SER A 577 26.71 1.19 0.73
CA SER A 577 25.42 1.70 1.18
C SER A 577 24.35 0.64 1.05
N PHE A 578 23.43 0.53 2.00
CA PHE A 578 22.28 -0.36 1.87
C PHE A 578 20.99 0.41 1.58
N VAL A 579 20.13 -0.23 0.81
CA VAL A 579 18.86 0.29 0.29
C VAL A 579 17.74 -0.59 0.80
N VAL A 580 16.71 0.01 1.39
CA VAL A 580 15.52 -0.67 1.90
C VAL A 580 14.28 -0.06 1.23
N ASN A 581 13.57 -0.84 0.42
CA ASN A 581 12.41 -0.41 -0.36
C ASN A 581 12.68 0.92 -1.11
N GLY A 582 13.76 0.96 -1.90
CA GLY A 582 14.19 2.12 -2.71
C GLY A 582 14.89 3.26 -1.96
N LYS A 583 14.88 3.30 -0.63
CA LYS A 583 15.55 4.36 0.15
C LYS A 583 16.91 3.88 0.66
N VAL A 584 17.95 4.70 0.53
CA VAL A 584 19.19 4.50 1.30
C VAL A 584 18.91 4.74 2.78
N ASP A 585 19.06 3.71 3.59
CA ASP A 585 18.89 3.76 5.05
C ASP A 585 20.25 3.67 5.80
N GLY A 586 21.36 3.49 5.06
CA GLY A 586 22.69 3.78 5.58
C GLY A 586 23.78 3.77 4.50
N ASN A 587 24.74 4.68 4.63
CA ASN A 587 25.94 4.83 3.80
C ASN A 587 27.18 4.96 4.71
N ALA A 588 28.15 4.07 4.51
CA ALA A 588 29.35 3.90 5.33
C ALA A 588 30.31 5.11 5.43
N ARG A 589 29.99 6.24 4.77
CA ARG A 589 30.79 7.47 4.79
C ARG A 589 29.97 8.71 5.16
N ASN A 590 28.79 8.85 4.59
CA ASN A 590 27.93 10.04 4.76
C ASN A 590 27.08 9.96 6.03
N ASP A 591 26.68 8.75 6.42
CA ASP A 591 25.83 8.51 7.60
C ASP A 591 26.65 7.99 8.79
N ALA A 592 27.95 7.71 8.58
CA ALA A 592 28.92 7.38 9.62
C ALA A 592 28.97 8.40 10.79
N PRO A 593 28.82 9.73 10.60
CA PRO A 593 28.64 10.66 11.72
C PRO A 593 27.53 10.26 12.69
N THR A 594 26.44 9.68 12.19
CA THR A 594 25.24 9.30 12.95
C THR A 594 25.30 7.86 13.44
N GLN A 595 25.77 6.91 12.61
CA GLN A 595 25.89 5.50 13.00
C GLN A 595 27.01 5.26 14.01
N VAL A 596 28.16 5.92 13.86
CA VAL A 596 29.28 5.77 14.82
C VAL A 596 28.95 6.47 16.15
N MET A 597 28.50 7.73 16.09
CA MET A 597 28.31 8.52 17.31
C MET A 597 26.93 8.39 17.94
N GLY A 598 25.95 7.76 17.29
CA GLY A 598 24.60 7.58 17.84
C GLY A 598 24.61 6.83 19.17
N GLY A 599 25.20 5.63 19.19
CA GLY A 599 25.43 4.86 20.42
C GLY A 599 26.55 5.44 21.29
N LEU A 600 27.69 5.83 20.68
CA LEU A 600 28.86 6.31 21.44
C LEU A 600 28.62 7.63 22.17
N LEU A 601 27.72 8.51 21.71
CA LEU A 601 27.32 9.70 22.47
C LEU A 601 26.66 9.30 23.80
N GLY A 602 25.82 8.26 23.80
CA GLY A 602 25.24 7.70 25.03
C GLY A 602 26.32 7.20 25.97
N ALA A 603 27.22 6.36 25.47
CA ALA A 603 28.33 5.81 26.25
C ALA A 603 29.35 6.86 26.70
N LEU A 604 29.52 7.98 25.98
CA LEU A 604 30.39 9.10 26.39
C LEU A 604 29.74 9.91 27.54
N LEU A 605 28.41 9.99 27.56
CA LEU A 605 27.65 10.73 28.57
C LEU A 605 27.32 9.89 29.82
N ASP A 606 27.33 8.56 29.73
CA ASP A 606 27.26 7.64 30.87
C ASP A 606 28.54 6.78 30.99
N PRO A 607 29.41 7.04 31.99
CA PRO A 607 30.61 6.23 32.24
C PRO A 607 30.32 4.87 32.92
N GLY A 608 29.10 4.63 33.40
CA GLY A 608 28.69 3.36 33.98
C GLY A 608 28.26 2.29 32.97
N ALA A 609 27.94 2.71 31.74
CA ALA A 609 27.29 1.87 30.72
C ALA A 609 28.04 0.57 30.39
N ARG A 610 27.38 -0.55 30.69
CA ARG A 610 27.83 -1.94 30.46
C ARG A 610 26.92 -2.72 29.53
N ARG A 611 25.65 -2.33 29.43
CA ARG A 611 24.63 -3.02 28.63
C ARG A 611 23.89 -2.04 27.76
N SER A 612 23.95 -2.28 26.45
CA SER A 612 23.27 -1.47 25.46
C SER A 612 22.27 -2.28 24.65
N LEU A 613 21.21 -1.61 24.19
CA LEU A 613 20.24 -2.10 23.22
C LEU A 613 20.26 -1.16 22.01
N VAL A 614 20.38 -1.72 20.81
CA VAL A 614 20.27 -1.00 19.54
C VAL A 614 19.00 -1.46 18.82
N ILE A 615 18.18 -0.52 18.33
CA ILE A 615 16.93 -0.80 17.62
C ILE A 615 17.11 -0.41 16.14
N GLY A 616 17.13 -1.43 15.28
CA GLY A 616 17.67 -1.38 13.92
C GLY A 616 19.15 -1.78 13.92
N LEU A 617 19.53 -2.77 13.10
CA LEU A 617 20.94 -3.17 12.90
C LEU A 617 21.59 -2.34 11.79
N GLY A 618 20.88 -2.15 10.68
CA GLY A 618 21.34 -1.37 9.53
C GLY A 618 22.70 -1.82 8.98
N SER A 619 23.74 -0.99 9.14
CA SER A 619 25.12 -1.32 8.74
C SER A 619 25.88 -2.15 9.79
N GLY A 620 25.29 -2.40 10.96
CA GLY A 620 25.94 -2.95 12.14
C GLY A 620 26.86 -1.97 12.88
N SER A 621 27.15 -0.79 12.32
CA SER A 621 28.21 0.10 12.81
C SER A 621 27.99 0.52 14.26
N THR A 622 26.80 1.01 14.63
CA THR A 622 26.50 1.42 16.00
C THR A 622 26.73 0.32 17.02
N ALA A 623 26.28 -0.91 16.72
CA ALA A 623 26.41 -2.05 17.60
C ALA A 623 27.88 -2.47 17.79
N GLY A 624 28.66 -2.46 16.71
CA GLY A 624 30.09 -2.78 16.75
C GLY A 624 30.94 -1.73 17.48
N TRP A 625 30.70 -0.44 17.23
CA TRP A 625 31.37 0.64 17.98
C TRP A 625 31.01 0.63 19.46
N LEU A 626 29.77 0.30 19.84
CA LEU A 626 29.38 0.07 21.23
C LEU A 626 30.10 -1.17 21.82
N ALA A 627 30.16 -2.29 21.09
CA ALA A 627 30.85 -3.49 21.57
C ALA A 627 32.38 -3.31 21.69
N ALA A 628 32.98 -2.44 20.87
CA ALA A 628 34.40 -2.10 20.92
C ALA A 628 34.82 -1.36 22.21
N LEU A 629 33.87 -0.78 22.96
CA LEU A 629 34.16 -0.20 24.29
C LEU A 629 34.63 -1.29 25.27
N PRO A 630 35.79 -1.12 25.95
CA PRO A 630 36.26 -2.10 26.93
C PRO A 630 35.26 -2.38 28.05
N ALA A 631 34.54 -1.35 28.52
CA ALA A 631 33.56 -1.44 29.61
C ALA A 631 32.20 -2.05 29.19
N MET A 632 31.89 -2.11 27.89
CA MET A 632 30.64 -2.71 27.42
C MET A 632 30.72 -4.23 27.57
N GLU A 633 29.84 -4.81 28.37
CA GLU A 633 29.70 -6.26 28.58
C GLU A 633 28.89 -6.89 27.44
N ARG A 634 27.82 -6.21 26.99
CA ARG A 634 26.88 -6.74 25.98
C ARG A 634 26.13 -5.65 25.23
N THR A 635 25.98 -5.87 23.92
CA THR A 635 25.20 -5.03 23.00
C THR A 635 24.13 -5.90 22.34
N ASP A 636 22.89 -5.78 22.81
CA ASP A 636 21.75 -6.40 22.12
C ASP A 636 21.36 -5.55 20.91
N VAL A 637 20.95 -6.19 19.81
CA VAL A 637 20.43 -5.53 18.62
C VAL A 637 19.12 -6.15 18.23
N VAL A 638 18.06 -5.35 18.04
CA VAL A 638 16.80 -5.84 17.49
C VAL A 638 16.67 -5.38 16.04
N GLU A 639 16.57 -6.36 15.13
CA GLU A 639 16.39 -6.12 13.69
C GLU A 639 15.12 -6.82 13.19
N LEU A 640 14.35 -6.13 12.36
CA LEU A 640 13.06 -6.58 11.85
C LEU A 640 13.19 -7.35 10.53
N GLU A 641 14.23 -7.06 9.74
CA GLU A 641 14.48 -7.72 8.44
C GLU A 641 15.72 -8.64 8.50
N PRO A 642 15.55 -9.98 8.43
CA PRO A 642 16.67 -10.92 8.42
C PRO A 642 17.70 -10.66 7.31
N ALA A 643 17.28 -10.11 6.15
CA ALA A 643 18.19 -9.74 5.08
C ALA A 643 19.17 -8.58 5.42
N ILE A 644 18.97 -7.86 6.54
CA ILE A 644 19.91 -6.84 7.03
C ILE A 644 21.10 -7.47 7.77
N LEU A 645 21.00 -8.72 8.25
CA LEU A 645 22.15 -9.42 8.84
C LEU A 645 23.21 -9.73 7.77
N ASP A 646 22.80 -10.04 6.53
CA ASP A 646 23.70 -10.17 5.38
C ASP A 646 24.41 -8.83 5.07
N VAL A 647 23.67 -7.71 5.15
CA VAL A 647 24.20 -6.35 4.99
C VAL A 647 25.24 -6.02 6.06
N ALA A 648 24.95 -6.30 7.33
CA ALA A 648 25.88 -6.06 8.42
C ALA A 648 27.15 -6.91 8.29
N ARG A 649 27.07 -8.15 7.78
CA ARG A 649 28.26 -8.96 7.45
C ARG A 649 29.08 -8.34 6.33
N MET A 650 28.44 -7.85 5.25
CA MET A 650 29.14 -7.11 4.18
C MET A 650 29.75 -5.77 4.66
N CYS A 651 29.26 -5.20 5.77
CA CYS A 651 29.77 -3.98 6.38
C CYS A 651 30.90 -4.18 7.42
N GLY A 652 31.41 -5.40 7.63
CA GLY A 652 32.51 -5.73 8.56
C GLY A 652 33.62 -4.65 8.70
N PRO A 653 34.26 -4.25 7.58
CA PRO A 653 35.34 -3.23 7.56
C PRO A 653 34.97 -1.82 8.05
N VAL A 654 33.69 -1.54 8.33
CA VAL A 654 33.20 -0.24 8.87
C VAL A 654 32.32 -0.41 10.12
N ASN A 655 32.23 -1.64 10.66
CA ASN A 655 31.43 -1.95 11.85
C ASN A 655 32.16 -2.78 12.90
N HIS A 656 33.49 -2.89 12.87
CA HIS A 656 34.27 -3.72 13.81
C HIS A 656 33.80 -5.18 13.86
N ASP A 657 33.45 -5.71 12.67
CA ASP A 657 32.96 -7.08 12.47
C ASP A 657 31.83 -7.47 13.45
N ALA A 658 30.88 -6.55 13.63
CA ALA A 658 29.83 -6.59 14.65
C ALA A 658 29.03 -7.91 14.69
N MET A 659 28.88 -8.58 13.55
CA MET A 659 28.12 -9.83 13.43
C MET A 659 28.85 -11.07 13.94
N ASP A 660 30.15 -10.97 14.20
CA ASP A 660 31.00 -12.05 14.72
C ASP A 660 31.67 -11.68 16.07
N ASN A 661 31.34 -10.50 16.61
CA ASN A 661 31.80 -10.02 17.91
C ASN A 661 30.99 -10.66 19.06
N PRO A 662 31.62 -11.36 20.03
CA PRO A 662 30.91 -12.14 21.06
C PRO A 662 30.12 -11.29 22.07
N LYS A 663 30.30 -9.96 22.10
CA LYS A 663 29.46 -9.06 22.90
C LYS A 663 28.15 -8.69 22.21
N VAL A 664 28.04 -8.88 20.90
CA VAL A 664 26.86 -8.49 20.10
C VAL A 664 25.88 -9.65 20.05
N ARG A 665 24.61 -9.39 20.41
CA ARG A 665 23.52 -10.38 20.32
C ARG A 665 22.40 -9.81 19.45
N VAL A 666 22.28 -10.31 18.22
CA VAL A 666 21.14 -9.98 17.36
C VAL A 666 19.90 -10.78 17.77
N ILE A 667 18.75 -10.11 17.78
CA ILE A 667 17.43 -10.64 18.09
C ILE A 667 16.51 -10.23 16.93
N GLU A 668 16.11 -11.20 16.11
CA GLU A 668 15.19 -10.96 15.00
C GLU A 668 13.77 -10.69 15.52
N GLY A 669 13.14 -9.57 15.13
CA GLY A 669 11.76 -9.27 15.46
C GLY A 669 11.40 -7.79 15.57
N ASP A 670 10.18 -7.54 16.07
CA ASP A 670 9.67 -6.19 16.29
C ASP A 670 10.15 -5.62 17.64
N ALA A 671 10.87 -4.50 17.61
CA ALA A 671 11.46 -3.89 18.80
C ALA A 671 10.42 -3.38 19.81
N ARG A 672 9.25 -2.91 19.37
CA ARG A 672 8.16 -2.51 20.26
C ARG A 672 7.62 -3.74 21.00
N GLU A 673 7.46 -4.86 20.30
CA GLU A 673 7.05 -6.13 20.93
C GLU A 673 8.09 -6.62 21.95
N ILE A 674 9.37 -6.66 21.57
CA ILE A 674 10.47 -7.15 22.43
C ILE A 674 10.64 -6.28 23.69
N LEU A 675 10.52 -4.95 23.56
CA LEU A 675 10.49 -4.01 24.67
C LEU A 675 9.25 -4.13 25.58
N MET A 676 8.11 -4.60 25.07
CA MET A 676 6.93 -4.86 25.90
C MET A 676 7.02 -6.24 26.59
N GLY A 677 7.48 -7.29 25.89
CA GLY A 677 7.41 -8.69 26.35
C GLY A 677 8.62 -9.24 27.12
N GLY A 678 9.83 -8.71 26.91
CA GLY A 678 11.05 -9.23 27.56
C GLY A 678 11.12 -8.94 29.08
N ARG A 679 12.29 -9.12 29.70
CA ARG A 679 12.56 -8.67 31.09
C ARG A 679 13.91 -7.97 31.31
N GLU A 680 14.79 -7.99 30.30
CA GLU A 680 16.11 -7.39 30.39
C GLU A 680 16.03 -5.85 30.48
N ARG A 681 17.02 -5.26 31.17
CA ARG A 681 17.25 -3.82 31.32
C ARG A 681 18.60 -3.42 30.72
N TYR A 682 18.73 -2.15 30.37
CA TYR A 682 19.91 -1.59 29.71
C TYR A 682 20.28 -0.24 30.33
N ASP A 683 21.57 0.07 30.33
CA ASP A 683 22.09 1.39 30.69
C ASP A 683 21.87 2.36 29.52
N LEU A 684 22.00 1.87 28.28
CA LEU A 684 21.80 2.62 27.04
C LEU A 684 20.76 1.93 26.14
N VAL A 685 19.82 2.69 25.60
CA VAL A 685 18.99 2.27 24.47
C VAL A 685 19.19 3.27 23.33
N PHE A 686 19.76 2.83 22.21
CA PHE A 686 19.82 3.60 20.96
C PHE A 686 18.76 3.10 19.98
N SER A 687 18.10 4.03 19.29
CA SER A 687 17.04 3.75 18.32
C SER A 687 17.33 4.47 17.01
N GLU A 688 17.60 3.70 15.96
CA GLU A 688 17.95 4.17 14.62
C GLU A 688 17.01 3.69 13.49
N PRO A 689 15.67 3.79 13.65
CA PRO A 689 14.76 3.51 12.55
C PRO A 689 14.86 4.54 11.43
N SER A 690 14.42 4.14 10.24
CA SER A 690 14.16 5.01 9.08
C SER A 690 13.24 6.21 9.40
N ASN A 691 13.14 7.18 8.48
CA ASN A 691 12.27 8.35 8.62
C ASN A 691 10.82 8.02 9.06
N PRO A 692 10.21 8.83 9.95
CA PRO A 692 8.93 8.52 10.61
C PRO A 692 7.70 8.51 9.69
N TYR A 693 7.78 9.02 8.46
CA TYR A 693 6.69 8.95 7.49
C TYR A 693 6.54 7.57 6.82
N ARG A 694 7.55 6.70 6.94
CA ARG A 694 7.54 5.34 6.34
C ARG A 694 6.52 4.46 7.07
N ALA A 695 5.84 3.59 6.33
CA ALA A 695 4.82 2.70 6.90
C ALA A 695 5.40 1.83 8.04
N GLY A 696 4.63 1.64 9.12
CA GLY A 696 5.05 0.91 10.33
C GLY A 696 5.94 1.74 11.27
N VAL A 697 6.94 2.43 10.74
CA VAL A 697 8.02 3.10 11.50
C VAL A 697 7.51 4.17 12.48
N ALA A 698 6.44 4.90 12.14
CA ALA A 698 5.82 5.88 13.04
C ALA A 698 5.44 5.32 14.44
N SER A 699 5.28 4.00 14.59
CA SER A 699 4.99 3.36 15.88
C SER A 699 6.13 3.51 16.92
N LEU A 700 7.37 3.70 16.46
CA LEU A 700 8.58 3.93 17.29
C LEU A 700 8.74 5.41 17.71
N PHE A 701 7.77 6.26 17.38
CA PHE A 701 7.71 7.66 17.79
C PHE A 701 6.46 7.97 18.63
N THR A 702 5.85 6.92 19.21
CA THR A 702 4.63 7.02 20.03
C THR A 702 4.95 7.06 21.51
N ARG A 703 4.06 7.66 22.31
CA ARG A 703 4.18 7.68 23.77
C ARG A 703 4.32 6.25 24.33
N GLU A 704 3.51 5.31 23.86
CA GLU A 704 3.50 3.93 24.35
C GLU A 704 4.82 3.19 24.04
N PHE A 705 5.55 3.59 23.00
CA PHE A 705 6.90 3.09 22.75
C PHE A 705 7.90 3.71 23.72
N TYR A 706 7.83 5.02 23.98
CA TYR A 706 8.69 5.67 24.96
C TYR A 706 8.43 5.19 26.40
N ASP A 707 7.17 4.97 26.78
CA ASP A 707 6.80 4.32 28.06
C ASP A 707 7.38 2.89 28.15
N ALA A 708 7.37 2.12 27.04
CA ALA A 708 8.01 0.80 26.99
C ALA A 708 9.54 0.88 27.14
N VAL A 709 10.22 1.77 26.42
CA VAL A 709 11.67 2.02 26.58
C VAL A 709 12.01 2.44 28.01
N ALA A 710 11.29 3.41 28.57
CA ALA A 710 11.51 3.90 29.93
C ALA A 710 11.30 2.81 31.01
N SER A 711 10.48 1.78 30.72
CA SER A 711 10.34 0.61 31.59
C SER A 711 11.60 -0.27 31.62
N ARG A 712 12.44 -0.23 30.57
CA ARG A 712 13.62 -1.09 30.34
C ARG A 712 14.98 -0.39 30.52
N LEU A 713 14.99 0.89 30.82
CA LEU A 713 16.20 1.54 31.30
C LEU A 713 16.48 1.15 32.76
N GLU A 714 17.76 1.15 33.14
CA GLU A 714 18.17 1.27 34.54
C GLU A 714 17.85 2.69 35.10
N PRO A 715 17.84 2.91 36.44
CA PRO A 715 17.38 4.16 37.04
C PRO A 715 18.03 5.46 36.53
N ASP A 716 19.29 5.38 36.10
CA ASP A 716 20.10 6.49 35.57
C ASP A 716 20.40 6.33 34.06
N GLY A 717 19.85 5.30 33.43
CA GLY A 717 20.09 4.96 32.03
C GLY A 717 19.52 5.96 31.03
N LEU A 718 20.08 5.93 29.81
CA LEU A 718 19.83 6.89 28.74
C LEU A 718 19.09 6.26 27.56
N PHE A 719 18.09 6.96 27.04
CA PHE A 719 17.52 6.69 25.73
C PHE A 719 18.03 7.69 24.70
N LEU A 720 18.47 7.20 23.55
CA LEU A 720 18.96 7.99 22.44
C LEU A 720 18.16 7.64 21.17
N GLN A 721 17.53 8.62 20.55
CA GLN A 721 16.68 8.44 19.37
C GLN A 721 17.23 9.28 18.20
N TRP A 722 17.59 8.63 17.10
CA TRP A 722 17.84 9.34 15.84
C TRP A 722 16.52 9.89 15.30
N VAL A 723 16.53 11.16 14.90
CA VAL A 723 15.45 11.83 14.19
C VAL A 723 16.03 12.52 12.96
N GLN A 724 15.64 12.04 11.78
CA GLN A 724 15.93 12.69 10.53
C GLN A 724 15.04 13.94 10.41
N ALA A 725 15.60 15.15 10.59
CA ALA A 725 14.85 16.40 10.41
C ALA A 725 14.75 16.82 8.94
N TYR A 726 15.31 16.02 8.02
CA TYR A 726 15.05 16.11 6.59
C TYR A 726 13.76 15.37 6.19
N ASP A 727 13.12 15.80 5.10
CA ASP A 727 11.89 15.22 4.53
C ASP A 727 10.70 15.13 5.52
N VAL A 728 10.74 15.91 6.61
CA VAL A 728 9.67 16.10 7.61
C VAL A 728 9.49 17.60 7.89
N ASP A 729 8.37 17.99 8.51
CA ASP A 729 8.12 19.39 8.87
C ASP A 729 8.43 19.69 10.36
N GLU A 730 8.57 20.99 10.66
CA GLU A 730 8.81 21.51 12.02
C GLU A 730 7.77 20.99 13.03
N TRP A 731 6.52 20.83 12.58
CA TRP A 731 5.43 20.28 13.40
C TRP A 731 5.67 18.81 13.77
N THR A 732 6.11 17.98 12.83
CA THR A 732 6.45 16.56 13.08
C THR A 732 7.58 16.44 14.09
N VAL A 733 8.69 17.19 13.90
CA VAL A 733 9.82 17.17 14.85
C VAL A 733 9.39 17.66 16.23
N SER A 734 8.61 18.75 16.29
CA SER A 734 8.07 19.28 17.55
C SER A 734 7.14 18.27 18.25
N THR A 735 6.33 17.53 17.47
CA THR A 735 5.43 16.49 17.99
C THR A 735 6.21 15.33 18.59
N ILE A 736 7.30 14.88 17.93
CA ILE A 736 8.19 13.84 18.45
C ILE A 736 8.80 14.28 19.79
N VAL A 737 9.43 15.45 19.83
CA VAL A 737 10.07 16.00 21.03
C VAL A 737 9.08 16.19 22.18
N ALA A 738 7.89 16.72 21.91
CA ALA A 738 6.87 16.92 22.93
C ALA A 738 6.27 15.59 23.44
N THR A 739 6.14 14.58 22.57
CA THR A 739 5.68 13.23 22.97
C THR A 739 6.72 12.55 23.87
N LEU A 740 8.01 12.63 23.50
CA LEU A 740 9.12 12.12 24.31
C LEU A 740 9.16 12.79 25.70
N GLY A 741 8.96 14.10 25.75
CA GLY A 741 8.83 14.89 26.98
C GLY A 741 7.59 14.61 27.83
N THR A 742 6.67 13.72 27.42
CA THR A 742 5.60 13.21 28.30
C THR A 742 6.02 11.99 29.14
N VAL A 743 7.18 11.41 28.83
CA VAL A 743 7.71 10.21 29.50
C VAL A 743 9.05 10.53 30.18
N PHE A 744 9.92 11.28 29.51
CA PHE A 744 11.24 11.66 30.01
C PHE A 744 11.24 13.13 30.47
N PRO A 745 11.53 13.42 31.76
CA PRO A 745 11.54 14.79 32.29
C PRO A 745 12.73 15.63 31.82
N ASP A 746 13.82 14.99 31.36
CA ASP A 746 14.97 15.67 30.77
C ASP A 746 15.23 15.11 29.36
N VAL A 747 15.32 16.02 28.39
CA VAL A 747 15.49 15.73 26.97
C VAL A 747 16.39 16.79 26.35
N GLU A 748 17.57 16.37 25.91
CA GLU A 748 18.54 17.15 25.15
C GLU A 748 18.40 16.88 23.64
N ILE A 749 18.88 17.82 22.83
CA ILE A 749 18.93 17.73 21.37
C ILE A 749 20.36 17.98 20.93
N TRP A 750 20.94 17.03 20.20
CA TRP A 750 22.27 17.09 19.61
C TRP A 750 22.19 16.98 18.07
N GLN A 751 23.14 17.56 17.35
CA GLN A 751 23.21 17.56 15.88
C GLN A 751 24.37 16.70 15.38
N SER A 752 24.04 15.50 14.89
CA SER A 752 25.04 14.53 14.40
C SER A 752 25.64 14.97 13.07
N HIS A 753 24.81 15.30 12.07
CA HIS A 753 25.27 15.69 10.75
C HIS A 753 24.18 16.42 9.97
N GLN A 754 24.43 17.67 9.57
CA GLN A 754 23.52 18.53 8.77
C GLN A 754 22.10 18.67 9.35
N THR A 755 21.23 17.69 9.09
CA THR A 755 19.81 17.64 9.52
C THR A 755 19.46 16.37 10.31
N ASP A 756 20.45 15.55 10.67
CA ASP A 756 20.29 14.48 11.66
C ASP A 756 20.36 15.03 13.09
N LEU A 757 19.29 14.79 13.84
CA LEU A 757 19.21 15.08 15.27
C LEU A 757 19.32 13.78 16.07
N LEU A 758 20.02 13.84 17.20
CA LEU A 758 20.00 12.82 18.25
C LEU A 758 19.27 13.41 19.45
N LEU A 759 18.11 12.85 19.79
CA LEU A 759 17.39 13.20 21.02
C LEU A 759 17.93 12.32 22.15
N VAL A 760 18.52 12.93 23.17
CA VAL A 760 19.08 12.21 24.34
C VAL A 760 18.16 12.47 25.52
N ALA A 761 17.51 11.42 26.03
CA ALA A 761 16.47 11.51 27.04
C ALA A 761 16.83 10.67 28.28
N SER A 762 16.52 11.20 29.46
CA SER A 762 16.84 10.55 30.74
C SER A 762 15.74 10.75 31.79
N ARG A 763 15.74 9.91 32.83
CA ARG A 763 14.75 9.97 33.91
C ARG A 763 15.10 10.97 35.03
N ARG A 764 16.31 11.53 35.01
CA ARG A 764 16.88 12.41 36.04
C ARG A 764 17.75 13.49 35.37
N PRO A 765 17.53 14.80 35.63
CA PRO A 765 18.34 15.85 35.03
C PRO A 765 19.83 15.67 35.30
N ARG A 766 20.64 15.63 34.23
CA ARG A 766 22.08 15.34 34.32
C ARG A 766 22.91 16.61 34.52
N ARG A 767 24.18 16.43 34.87
CA ARG A 767 25.22 17.48 34.79
C ARG A 767 26.43 16.90 34.08
N LEU A 768 26.94 17.63 33.08
CA LEU A 768 28.13 17.25 32.35
C LEU A 768 29.37 17.71 33.12
N ASP A 769 30.20 16.78 33.59
CA ASP A 769 31.54 17.12 34.06
C ASP A 769 32.50 17.23 32.88
N ALA A 770 32.93 18.45 32.58
CA ALA A 770 33.90 18.73 31.52
C ALA A 770 35.28 18.10 31.80
N THR A 771 35.62 17.80 33.05
CA THR A 771 36.90 17.18 33.44
C THR A 771 36.93 15.72 33.01
N SER A 772 35.97 14.92 33.47
CA SER A 772 35.75 13.54 33.06
C SER A 772 35.57 13.43 31.54
N LEU A 773 34.72 14.26 30.93
CA LEU A 773 34.52 14.21 29.48
C LEU A 773 35.81 14.50 28.70
N ARG A 774 36.65 15.46 29.11
CA ARG A 774 37.95 15.73 28.47
C ARG A 774 38.97 14.60 28.60
N ALA A 775 38.85 13.74 29.62
CA ALA A 775 39.60 12.50 29.70
C ALA A 775 39.02 11.46 28.73
N ARG A 776 37.71 11.19 28.81
CA ARG A 776 37.05 10.12 28.05
C ARG A 776 37.11 10.28 26.54
N ILE A 777 37.05 11.51 26.00
CA ILE A 777 37.23 11.72 24.55
C ILE A 777 38.63 11.36 24.01
N ARG A 778 39.60 11.09 24.90
CA ARG A 778 40.97 10.65 24.56
C ARG A 778 41.17 9.14 24.72
N GLU A 779 40.19 8.43 25.30
CA GLU A 779 40.18 6.98 25.38
C GLU A 779 39.73 6.38 24.04
N GLU A 780 40.25 5.21 23.67
CA GLU A 780 39.71 4.47 22.52
C GLU A 780 38.52 3.59 22.96
N PRO A 781 37.47 3.45 22.13
CA PRO A 781 37.36 3.89 20.74
C PRO A 781 36.89 5.35 20.53
N PHE A 782 36.63 6.13 21.59
CA PHE A 782 36.08 7.49 21.45
C PHE A 782 37.01 8.42 20.64
N ALA A 783 38.32 8.38 20.86
CA ALA A 783 39.28 9.25 20.19
C ALA A 783 39.33 9.01 18.67
N THR A 784 39.31 7.75 18.22
CA THR A 784 39.21 7.41 16.79
C THR A 784 37.82 7.74 16.23
N ALA A 785 36.74 7.40 16.96
CA ALA A 785 35.36 7.69 16.56
C ALA A 785 35.12 9.18 16.33
N LEU A 786 35.47 10.03 17.30
CA LEU A 786 35.27 11.48 17.23
C LEU A 786 36.06 12.11 16.09
N ARG A 787 37.32 11.70 15.89
CA ARG A 787 38.19 12.19 14.81
C ARG A 787 37.67 11.78 13.43
N GLY A 788 37.22 10.53 13.27
CA GLY A 788 36.73 9.99 12.00
C GLY A 788 35.33 10.46 11.62
N ALA A 789 34.38 10.36 12.56
CA ALA A 789 32.96 10.57 12.32
C ALA A 789 32.51 12.03 12.51
N TRP A 790 32.98 12.71 13.56
CA TRP A 790 32.58 14.10 13.85
C TRP A 790 33.64 15.16 13.54
N ARG A 791 34.88 14.74 13.26
CA ARG A 791 36.09 15.58 13.12
C ARG A 791 36.41 16.39 14.38
N ALA A 792 36.01 15.88 15.54
CA ALA A 792 36.26 16.44 16.85
C ALA A 792 37.58 15.91 17.43
N VAL A 793 38.32 16.77 18.13
CA VAL A 793 39.54 16.42 18.89
C VAL A 793 39.57 17.05 20.28
N GLU A 794 38.81 18.11 20.53
CA GLU A 794 38.60 18.72 21.85
C GLU A 794 37.14 18.57 22.32
N LEU A 795 36.87 18.77 23.61
CA LEU A 795 35.49 18.66 24.16
C LEU A 795 34.58 19.72 23.56
N GLU A 796 35.16 20.87 23.25
CA GLU A 796 34.54 22.03 22.64
C GLU A 796 33.97 21.70 21.25
N ASP A 797 34.63 20.84 20.46
CA ASP A 797 34.11 20.33 19.17
C ASP A 797 32.88 19.41 19.36
N VAL A 798 32.88 18.63 20.44
CA VAL A 798 31.78 17.73 20.82
C VAL A 798 30.59 18.56 21.30
N LEU A 799 30.82 19.54 22.18
CA LEU A 799 29.80 20.45 22.70
C LEU A 799 29.26 21.40 21.62
N ALA A 800 30.02 21.69 20.55
CA ALA A 800 29.50 22.39 19.37
C ALA A 800 28.39 21.61 18.63
N ARG A 801 28.16 20.33 18.96
CA ARG A 801 27.02 19.54 18.48
C ARG A 801 25.78 19.63 19.38
N PHE A 802 25.87 20.21 20.57
CA PHE A 802 24.73 20.40 21.46
C PHE A 802 23.85 21.56 20.95
N VAL A 803 22.56 21.29 20.73
CA VAL A 803 21.59 22.27 20.22
C VAL A 803 20.72 22.82 21.34
N ALA A 804 20.24 21.97 22.25
CA ALA A 804 19.34 22.37 23.33
C ALA A 804 19.28 21.35 24.48
N GLY A 805 18.95 21.82 25.69
CA GLY A 805 18.59 21.00 26.85
C GLY A 805 17.11 21.11 27.22
N GLY A 806 16.70 20.43 28.30
CA GLY A 806 15.30 20.26 28.72
C GLY A 806 14.45 21.54 28.83
N ALA A 807 15.05 22.71 28.99
CA ALA A 807 14.34 23.99 28.99
C ALA A 807 13.62 24.30 27.66
N LEU A 808 14.18 23.88 26.52
CA LEU A 808 13.58 24.13 25.19
C LEU A 808 12.49 23.10 24.86
N THR A 809 12.64 21.85 25.31
CA THR A 809 11.63 20.79 25.12
C THR A 809 10.42 21.01 26.05
N ALA A 810 10.66 21.57 27.25
CA ALA A 810 9.62 22.14 28.11
C ALA A 810 8.94 23.39 27.53
N TRP A 811 9.52 24.05 26.52
CA TRP A 811 8.89 25.17 25.79
C TRP A 811 8.06 24.69 24.59
N SER A 812 8.57 23.75 23.78
CA SER A 812 7.86 23.22 22.60
C SER A 812 6.56 22.49 22.96
N SER A 813 6.58 21.68 24.02
CA SER A 813 5.38 21.07 24.61
C SER A 813 4.31 22.10 25.00
N ARG A 814 4.71 23.21 25.63
CA ARG A 814 3.82 24.32 26.03
C ARG A 814 3.30 25.16 24.86
N SER A 815 4.07 25.30 23.78
CA SER A 815 3.65 26.07 22.60
C SER A 815 2.70 25.28 21.70
N LEU A 816 2.93 23.98 21.52
CA LEU A 816 1.99 23.06 20.84
C LEU A 816 0.64 23.02 21.58
N GLY A 817 0.63 22.87 22.91
CA GLY A 817 -0.59 22.88 23.71
C GLY A 817 -1.39 24.19 23.69
N ARG A 818 -0.81 25.28 23.16
CA ARG A 818 -1.48 26.58 22.94
C ARG A 818 -1.91 26.82 21.50
N CYS A 819 -1.65 25.88 20.57
CA CYS A 819 -1.96 26.01 19.16
C CYS A 819 -3.24 25.21 18.83
N PRO A 820 -4.44 25.83 18.78
CA PRO A 820 -5.68 25.10 18.51
C PRO A 820 -5.65 24.49 17.11
N ALA A 821 -5.96 23.19 17.03
CA ALA A 821 -5.83 22.41 15.81
C ALA A 821 -6.69 22.98 14.65
N ARG A 822 -6.03 23.22 13.51
CA ARG A 822 -6.58 23.43 12.16
C ARG A 822 -7.96 24.12 12.07
N SER A 823 -8.01 25.41 12.34
CA SER A 823 -9.01 26.28 11.69
C SER A 823 -8.41 26.94 10.45
N SER A 824 -9.14 26.98 9.33
CA SER A 824 -8.62 27.56 8.06
C SER A 824 -8.43 29.09 8.10
N SER A 825 -8.71 29.72 9.24
CA SER A 825 -8.43 31.12 9.55
C SER A 825 -7.00 31.33 10.05
N THR A 826 -6.39 30.41 10.82
CA THR A 826 -5.01 30.60 11.33
C THR A 826 -3.97 30.54 10.23
N TRP A 827 -4.13 29.64 9.24
CA TRP A 827 -3.26 29.63 8.05
C TRP A 827 -3.37 30.95 7.27
N ARG A 828 -4.57 31.52 7.16
CA ARG A 828 -4.78 32.86 6.57
C ARG A 828 -4.22 33.99 7.46
N ALA A 829 -4.22 33.85 8.79
CA ALA A 829 -3.59 34.80 9.71
C ALA A 829 -2.06 34.75 9.63
N CYS A 830 -1.44 33.56 9.57
CA CYS A 830 0.00 33.40 9.37
C CYS A 830 0.43 33.85 7.96
N ALA A 831 -0.32 33.51 6.91
CA ALA A 831 -0.06 34.04 5.56
C ALA A 831 -0.22 35.57 5.49
N ARG A 832 -1.17 36.17 6.22
CA ARG A 832 -1.29 37.63 6.38
C ARG A 832 -0.12 38.22 7.18
N ARG A 833 0.35 37.56 8.25
CA ARG A 833 1.55 37.97 9.00
C ARG A 833 2.80 37.89 8.12
N ARG A 834 3.04 36.78 7.41
CA ARG A 834 4.14 36.63 6.44
C ARG A 834 4.09 37.74 5.38
N ARG A 835 2.93 37.99 4.75
CA ARG A 835 2.70 39.11 3.81
C ARG A 835 2.72 40.52 4.44
N ARG A 836 2.82 40.64 5.76
CA ARG A 836 3.03 41.89 6.51
C ARG A 836 4.51 42.07 6.88
N TRP A 837 5.24 40.98 7.14
CA TRP A 837 6.70 40.96 7.30
C TRP A 837 7.43 41.13 5.95
N GLU A 838 6.98 40.46 4.89
CA GLU A 838 7.43 40.68 3.50
C GLU A 838 7.22 42.14 3.07
N ARG A 839 6.10 42.77 3.48
CA ARG A 839 5.84 44.20 3.28
C ARG A 839 6.55 45.13 4.28
N ALA A 840 7.21 44.60 5.31
CA ALA A 840 7.97 45.37 6.29
C ALA A 840 9.45 45.56 5.90
N GLY A 841 9.82 45.25 4.66
CA GLY A 841 11.05 45.76 4.04
C GLY A 841 12.37 45.22 4.59
N ARG A 842 12.37 44.07 5.28
CA ARG A 842 13.59 43.41 5.78
C ARG A 842 13.67 41.95 5.34
N TRP A 843 14.16 41.74 4.12
CA TRP A 843 14.99 40.60 3.70
C TRP A 843 15.58 40.95 2.31
N SER A 844 16.86 41.32 2.27
CA SER A 844 17.59 41.57 1.03
C SER A 844 18.05 40.26 0.39
N ARG A 845 18.03 40.17 -0.94
CA ARG A 845 18.61 39.02 -1.66
C ARG A 845 20.09 38.88 -1.35
N ALA A 846 20.54 37.66 -1.07
CA ALA A 846 21.96 37.30 -0.99
C ALA A 846 22.12 35.82 -1.40
N GLU A 847 22.10 35.54 -2.70
CA GLU A 847 22.58 34.28 -3.27
C GLU A 847 23.79 34.56 -4.16
N SER A 848 24.82 33.72 -4.03
CA SER A 848 26.00 33.63 -4.89
C SER A 848 26.76 34.94 -5.23
N THR A 849 27.80 35.26 -4.45
CA THR A 849 29.18 35.30 -4.98
C THR A 849 30.20 35.29 -3.83
N GLY A 850 31.42 34.82 -4.10
CA GLY A 850 32.31 34.27 -3.08
C GLY A 850 33.07 35.25 -2.17
N THR A 851 33.65 34.62 -1.13
CA THR A 851 34.85 35.03 -0.36
C THR A 851 34.78 36.18 0.65
N ALA A 852 35.72 36.13 1.60
CA ALA A 852 36.15 37.17 2.57
C ALA A 852 35.31 37.41 3.86
N SER A 853 35.68 36.67 4.90
CA SER A 853 36.04 37.15 6.26
C SER A 853 35.37 38.39 6.90
N CYS A 854 34.75 38.13 8.07
CA CYS A 854 34.91 38.87 9.34
C CYS A 854 34.37 40.32 9.48
N GLY A 855 34.13 40.75 10.72
CA GLY A 855 34.04 42.16 11.10
C GLY A 855 32.71 42.62 11.71
N SER A 856 32.60 42.57 13.03
CA SER A 856 31.61 43.39 13.78
C SER A 856 32.00 44.88 13.74
N ALA A 857 31.04 45.79 13.62
CA ALA A 857 31.31 47.23 13.70
C ALA A 857 30.34 47.99 14.63
N ARG A 858 30.86 48.44 15.78
CA ARG A 858 30.36 49.66 16.44
C ARG A 858 30.91 50.89 15.69
N ARG A 859 30.27 52.05 15.83
CA ARG A 859 30.73 53.32 15.21
C ARG A 859 31.73 54.06 16.10
N SER A 860 32.83 54.57 15.53
CA SER A 860 33.31 55.96 15.76
C SER A 860 34.57 56.35 14.93
N THR A 861 34.47 57.48 14.22
CA THR A 861 35.52 58.52 13.99
C THR A 861 36.94 58.20 13.45
N SER A 862 37.14 58.51 12.16
CA SER A 862 38.19 59.37 11.56
C SER A 862 39.71 59.12 11.72
N SER A 863 40.39 58.81 10.59
CA SER A 863 41.43 59.67 9.95
C SER A 863 41.87 59.14 8.54
N ARG A 864 42.68 59.91 7.79
CA ARG A 864 43.24 59.64 6.42
C ARG A 864 44.79 59.42 6.53
N PRO A 865 45.61 59.16 5.46
CA PRO A 865 45.37 58.97 4.01
C PRO A 865 46.00 57.66 3.39
N PRO A 866 45.93 57.43 2.04
CA PRO A 866 46.37 56.18 1.36
C PRO A 866 47.51 56.34 0.31
N LEU A 867 47.97 55.22 -0.32
CA LEU A 867 48.50 55.00 -1.71
C LEU A 867 49.24 53.62 -1.79
N PRO A 868 49.75 53.11 -2.95
CA PRO A 868 49.02 52.60 -4.14
C PRO A 868 49.39 51.12 -4.55
N PRO A 869 48.66 50.48 -5.49
CA PRO A 869 48.93 49.09 -5.92
C PRO A 869 49.87 48.96 -7.16
N ARG A 870 50.39 47.74 -7.39
CA ARG A 870 51.02 47.30 -8.66
C ARG A 870 50.35 46.03 -9.22
N SER A 871 50.72 45.65 -10.45
CA SER A 871 49.83 44.97 -11.40
C SER A 871 50.52 43.91 -12.29
N LEU A 872 49.73 43.32 -13.21
CA LEU A 872 50.11 42.47 -14.36
C LEU A 872 50.42 40.97 -14.07
N ALA A 873 50.35 40.05 -15.06
CA ALA A 873 49.29 39.81 -16.05
C ALA A 873 49.54 38.52 -16.90
N ARG A 874 48.43 37.86 -17.30
CA ARG A 874 48.18 37.20 -18.62
C ARG A 874 48.94 35.92 -19.06
N ARG A 875 48.12 35.00 -19.62
CA ARG A 875 48.34 34.14 -20.82
C ARG A 875 49.24 32.89 -20.69
N ARG A 876 49.05 31.81 -21.47
CA ARG A 876 47.82 31.22 -22.09
C ARG A 876 48.12 29.82 -22.70
N ARG A 877 47.12 28.92 -22.64
CA ARG A 877 46.78 27.83 -23.61
C ARG A 877 47.65 26.55 -23.73
N SER A 878 46.90 25.47 -24.03
CA SER A 878 47.21 24.24 -24.80
C SER A 878 48.35 23.33 -24.32
N GLY A 879 48.00 22.07 -24.04
CA GLY A 879 48.94 20.96 -23.85
C GLY A 879 48.95 19.96 -25.01
N PHE A 880 49.71 18.89 -24.84
CA PHE A 880 49.78 17.71 -25.73
C PHE A 880 49.96 16.45 -24.87
N ALA A 881 49.59 15.30 -25.43
CA ALA A 881 49.95 13.94 -24.98
C ALA A 881 50.73 13.26 -26.15
N PRO A 882 51.19 11.98 -26.08
CA PRO A 882 51.11 10.97 -25.01
C PRO A 882 52.48 10.30 -24.73
N GLY A 883 52.51 9.20 -23.96
CA GLY A 883 53.64 8.25 -24.00
C GLY A 883 53.88 7.48 -22.68
N PRO A 884 54.25 6.17 -22.71
CA PRO A 884 54.22 5.34 -21.49
C PRO A 884 55.57 4.66 -21.10
N THR A 885 55.64 4.17 -19.86
CA THR A 885 56.64 3.17 -19.41
C THR A 885 56.06 2.22 -18.35
N ARG A 886 56.70 1.05 -18.14
CA ARG A 886 56.24 -0.03 -17.26
C ARG A 886 57.18 -0.27 -16.07
N SER A 887 56.60 -0.49 -14.89
CA SER A 887 57.05 -1.41 -13.81
C SER A 887 55.94 -1.42 -12.73
N ILE A 888 55.43 -2.52 -12.13
CA ILE A 888 55.89 -3.89 -11.80
C ILE A 888 56.69 -3.97 -10.49
N CYS A 889 56.21 -4.88 -9.61
CA CYS A 889 56.76 -5.39 -8.34
C CYS A 889 56.53 -4.54 -7.05
N PRO A 890 56.44 -5.19 -5.87
CA PRO A 890 55.31 -4.92 -4.95
C PRO A 890 55.62 -4.93 -3.44
N ALA A 891 54.55 -4.96 -2.64
CA ALA A 891 54.43 -5.53 -1.29
C ALA A 891 55.09 -4.81 -0.09
N SER A 892 54.25 -4.10 0.68
CA SER A 892 54.18 -4.19 2.14
C SER A 892 52.75 -3.90 2.61
#